data_AF-A0A419RRK5-F1
#
_entry.id   AF-A0A419RRK5-F1
#
_cell.length_a   1.000
_cell.length_b   1.000
_cell.length_c   1.000
_cell.angle_alpha   90.00
_cell.angle_beta   90.00
_cell.angle_gamma   90.00
#
_symmetry.space_group_name_H-M   'P 1'
#
loop_
_entity.id
_entity.type
_entity.pdbx_description
1 polymer ?
#
loop_
_entity_poly.entity_id
_entity_poly.type
_entity_poly.pdbx_seq_one_letter_code
_entity_poly.pdbx_strand_id
1 'polypeptide(L)'
;MRAHRIFVALLAIVVLGLMRPDLATAQSTATVDWTTLGAPSTGALPNPSTATASDGTTTATVRYSTVANGTPFVPLLDTFVSYYDPSFGGFAGTLLMNFDNSTYDPGDKLTTEITLNRSVTGLQFILTDIDTSSWVDAVEVFYDNGDGTWRNVAETASFYTAGSAATRTNNATVNGWRGTANVAASQTTGNIAFSFGTTLVKRVRIVYFSYTGTGDPGGQVSGISDLTFNRAFADLSLTKLLLTPSPTNGSAATFRLTLNNAASSSLSATGVRVRDTLPAGFAYTSSTGTGTFDPATGIWNVGTLARNQNVSMEITGTVNATSGAVLTNRAEVSASDQADPDSTPNNGVTSEDDFASATLAVGGTRAAGTPPALFCPNQSIVFDWDNVNWIRGSLNNTYALGSLGNISFSITNQGTFVAKADYGGDIPGLSSTINGGLAGGGRSLVYHTNMPDRASEATTTIALPDVMRGAQFQVFDIDSSGSFADRVQVEGRLQGATVQPVLTNGSANYIVGNEARGDGSSSDTQANGNITVTFSQPIDTIIIRYGNHAAAPADPGNQGVALHDITFCRPTTTLTVDKTSRLLSDPVDIGDTDFHIPGAIVEYCLVTSNTGQSRATDIRMNDVIPPQMTYVPGSIRSGATCSGAKTVEDDDAAGADESDPVGAQFLSSGEVRASAAQLSPGASIAIIFRTQIN
;
A
#
# COMPACT_ATOMS: atom_id res chain seq x y z
N MET A 1 -49.40 0.86 30.40
CA MET A 1 -48.61 2.11 30.40
C MET A 1 -47.18 1.78 30.80
N ARG A 2 -46.21 2.11 29.91
CA ARG A 2 -44.73 2.17 30.08
C ARG A 2 -44.03 0.87 30.53
N ALA A 3 -43.39 0.06 29.67
CA ALA A 3 -42.19 0.26 28.82
C ALA A 3 -40.88 0.44 29.59
N HIS A 4 -39.99 -0.57 29.60
CA HIS A 4 -38.62 -0.51 29.03
C HIS A 4 -37.75 -1.77 29.27
N ARG A 5 -37.36 -2.39 28.15
CA ARG A 5 -36.05 -2.99 27.80
C ARG A 5 -35.53 -4.22 28.58
N ILE A 6 -35.81 -5.39 28.00
CA ILE A 6 -34.98 -6.61 28.11
C ILE A 6 -33.97 -6.56 26.95
N PHE A 7 -32.69 -6.63 27.27
CA PHE A 7 -31.59 -6.79 26.31
C PHE A 7 -31.68 -8.20 25.68
N VAL A 8 -32.06 -8.27 24.41
CA VAL A 8 -31.87 -9.46 23.57
C VAL A 8 -30.49 -9.34 22.93
N ALA A 9 -29.63 -10.33 23.20
CA ALA A 9 -28.34 -10.46 22.54
C ALA A 9 -28.57 -10.71 21.04
N LEU A 10 -28.22 -9.73 20.21
CA LEU A 10 -28.22 -9.86 18.77
C LEU A 10 -27.01 -10.72 18.39
N LEU A 11 -27.26 -11.97 18.00
CA LEU A 11 -26.26 -12.81 17.34
C LEU A 11 -26.00 -12.20 15.97
N ALA A 12 -24.96 -11.37 15.85
CA ALA A 12 -24.46 -10.88 14.59
C ALA A 12 -23.83 -12.07 13.83
N ILE A 13 -24.63 -12.72 12.98
CA ILE A 13 -24.09 -13.52 11.88
C ILE A 13 -23.40 -12.52 10.97
N VAL A 14 -22.08 -12.41 11.11
CA VAL A 14 -21.21 -11.84 10.09
C VAL A 14 -21.35 -12.75 8.88
N VAL A 15 -22.28 -12.40 7.98
CA VAL A 15 -22.20 -12.86 6.60
C VAL A 15 -20.89 -12.28 6.10
N LEU A 16 -19.87 -13.12 5.98
CA LEU A 16 -18.72 -12.85 5.13
C LEU A 16 -19.30 -12.55 3.75
N GLY A 17 -19.48 -11.27 3.46
CA GLY A 17 -19.50 -10.79 2.10
C GLY A 17 -18.12 -11.08 1.56
N LEU A 18 -17.95 -12.26 0.99
CA LEU A 18 -16.98 -12.46 -0.07
C LEU A 18 -17.33 -11.41 -1.12
N MET A 19 -16.64 -10.28 -1.06
CA MET A 19 -16.43 -9.44 -2.23
C MET A 19 -15.82 -10.39 -3.25
N ARG A 20 -16.67 -10.90 -4.14
CA ARG A 20 -16.22 -11.43 -5.41
C ARG A 20 -15.51 -10.25 -6.08
N PRO A 21 -14.26 -10.38 -6.53
CA PRO A 21 -13.77 -9.43 -7.50
C PRO A 21 -14.73 -9.54 -8.69
N ASP A 22 -15.43 -8.44 -9.00
CA ASP A 22 -16.20 -8.33 -10.21
C ASP A 22 -15.24 -8.42 -11.40
N LEU A 23 -15.16 -9.63 -11.95
CA LEU A 23 -15.33 -9.91 -13.37
C LEU A 23 -14.46 -9.09 -14.34
N ALA A 24 -13.24 -9.58 -14.58
CA ALA A 24 -12.73 -9.64 -15.95
C ALA A 24 -13.36 -10.86 -16.68
N THR A 25 -14.68 -10.88 -16.86
CA THR A 25 -15.26 -11.73 -17.92
C THR A 25 -14.98 -11.09 -19.27
N ALA A 26 -13.77 -11.28 -19.80
CA ALA A 26 -13.39 -10.88 -21.14
C ALA A 26 -13.14 -12.13 -22.00
N GLN A 27 -14.23 -12.66 -22.58
CA GLN A 27 -14.29 -13.72 -23.61
C GLN A 27 -13.45 -14.98 -23.35
N SER A 28 -14.02 -15.96 -22.64
CA SER A 28 -13.43 -17.31 -22.53
C SER A 28 -13.51 -18.10 -23.84
N THR A 29 -14.33 -17.67 -24.82
CA THR A 29 -14.57 -18.40 -26.07
C THR A 29 -14.24 -17.59 -27.32
N ALA A 30 -13.83 -18.29 -28.37
CA ALA A 30 -13.64 -17.78 -29.73
C ALA A 30 -14.56 -18.53 -30.69
N THR A 31 -14.94 -17.87 -31.79
CA THR A 31 -15.91 -18.38 -32.78
C THR A 31 -15.27 -18.40 -34.15
N VAL A 32 -15.43 -19.49 -34.88
CA VAL A 32 -15.29 -19.52 -36.34
C VAL A 32 -16.67 -19.25 -36.91
N ASP A 33 -16.84 -18.05 -37.44
CA ASP A 33 -18.05 -17.61 -38.10
C ASP A 33 -17.94 -17.90 -39.60
N TRP A 34 -18.81 -18.76 -40.11
CA TRP A 34 -18.76 -19.16 -41.52
C TRP A 34 -19.11 -18.01 -42.48
N THR A 35 -19.77 -16.95 -42.02
CA THR A 35 -20.05 -15.75 -42.83
C THR A 35 -18.75 -15.08 -43.33
N THR A 36 -17.64 -15.29 -42.60
CA THR A 36 -16.33 -14.72 -42.93
C THR A 36 -15.64 -15.40 -44.13
N LEU A 37 -16.18 -16.51 -44.64
CA LEU A 37 -15.65 -17.20 -45.82
C LEU A 37 -15.86 -16.41 -47.12
N GLY A 38 -16.73 -15.41 -47.14
CA GLY A 38 -16.94 -14.51 -48.28
C GLY A 38 -17.64 -15.13 -49.49
N ALA A 39 -18.27 -16.30 -49.34
CA ALA A 39 -19.12 -16.90 -50.36
C ALA A 39 -20.54 -16.30 -50.33
N PRO A 40 -21.22 -16.10 -51.47
CA PRO A 40 -22.63 -15.69 -51.46
C PRO A 40 -23.50 -16.81 -50.89
N SER A 41 -24.67 -16.47 -50.34
CA SER A 41 -25.64 -17.48 -49.87
C SER A 41 -26.06 -18.39 -51.03
N THR A 42 -26.07 -19.70 -50.79
CA THR A 42 -26.17 -20.81 -51.77
C THR A 42 -25.04 -20.90 -52.79
N GLY A 43 -24.01 -20.07 -52.66
CA GLY A 43 -22.85 -20.04 -53.54
C GLY A 43 -21.87 -21.16 -53.27
N ALA A 44 -21.21 -21.59 -54.34
CA ALA A 44 -20.16 -22.59 -54.30
C ALA A 44 -19.01 -22.19 -53.35
N LEU A 45 -18.67 -23.08 -52.42
CA LEU A 45 -17.51 -22.88 -51.53
C LEU A 45 -16.25 -23.48 -52.17
N PRO A 46 -15.14 -22.71 -52.31
CA PRO A 46 -13.86 -23.28 -52.74
C PRO A 46 -13.41 -24.44 -51.87
N ASN A 47 -12.75 -25.43 -52.46
CA ASN A 47 -12.27 -26.61 -51.73
C ASN A 47 -10.74 -26.73 -51.89
N PRO A 48 -9.92 -26.36 -50.88
CA PRO A 48 -10.30 -25.96 -49.52
C PRO A 48 -10.76 -24.50 -49.38
N SER A 49 -11.43 -24.21 -48.26
CA SER A 49 -11.74 -22.85 -47.80
C SER A 49 -11.31 -22.67 -46.34
N THR A 50 -10.86 -21.47 -45.96
CA THR A 50 -10.34 -21.19 -44.61
C THR A 50 -10.99 -19.96 -44.00
N ALA A 51 -11.53 -20.10 -42.79
CA ALA A 51 -12.04 -19.02 -41.96
C ALA A 51 -11.09 -18.73 -40.79
N THR A 52 -10.99 -17.47 -40.37
CA THR A 52 -10.22 -17.06 -39.18
C THR A 52 -11.18 -16.81 -38.03
N ALA A 53 -10.89 -17.38 -36.86
CA ALA A 53 -11.72 -17.23 -35.68
C ALA A 53 -11.61 -15.83 -35.07
N SER A 54 -12.55 -15.48 -34.19
CA SER A 54 -12.57 -14.19 -33.46
C SER A 54 -11.41 -13.98 -32.47
N ASP A 55 -10.53 -14.97 -32.27
CA ASP A 55 -9.25 -14.79 -31.56
C ASP A 55 -8.11 -14.30 -32.47
N GLY A 56 -8.35 -14.14 -33.76
CA GLY A 56 -7.40 -13.62 -34.75
C GLY A 56 -6.20 -14.54 -35.06
N THR A 57 -6.09 -15.69 -34.38
CA THR A 57 -4.91 -16.56 -34.46
C THR A 57 -5.27 -18.00 -34.85
N THR A 58 -6.49 -18.44 -34.55
CA THR A 58 -6.99 -19.76 -34.92
C THR A 58 -7.67 -19.71 -36.27
N THR A 59 -7.35 -20.65 -37.15
CA THR A 59 -7.99 -20.77 -38.47
C THR A 59 -8.61 -22.16 -38.63
N ALA A 60 -9.81 -22.23 -39.21
CA ALA A 60 -10.49 -23.47 -39.57
C ALA A 60 -10.50 -23.65 -41.08
N THR A 61 -9.87 -24.72 -41.57
CA THR A 61 -9.85 -25.07 -43.00
C THR A 61 -10.85 -26.18 -43.26
N VAL A 62 -11.83 -25.91 -44.10
CA VAL A 62 -12.87 -26.85 -44.56
C VAL A 62 -12.39 -27.50 -45.86
N ARG A 63 -12.48 -28.83 -45.90
CA ARG A 63 -12.29 -29.65 -47.09
C ARG A 63 -13.47 -30.61 -47.23
N TYR A 64 -13.85 -30.92 -48.46
CA TYR A 64 -14.81 -31.99 -48.68
C TYR A 64 -14.36 -32.95 -49.78
N SER A 65 -14.82 -34.20 -49.71
CA SER A 65 -14.61 -35.23 -50.73
C SER A 65 -15.80 -36.15 -50.79
N THR A 66 -16.01 -36.79 -51.95
CA THR A 66 -17.11 -37.73 -52.14
C THR A 66 -16.60 -39.10 -52.53
N VAL A 67 -17.37 -40.13 -52.18
CA VAL A 67 -17.23 -41.50 -52.69
C VAL A 67 -18.53 -41.80 -53.44
N ALA A 68 -18.44 -42.28 -54.68
CA ALA A 68 -19.57 -42.65 -55.52
C ALA A 68 -19.38 -44.06 -56.10
N ASN A 69 -20.39 -44.95 -56.04
CA ASN A 69 -20.26 -46.37 -56.42
C ASN A 69 -21.43 -46.93 -57.24
N GLY A 70 -21.62 -46.42 -58.46
CA GLY A 70 -22.43 -47.10 -59.50
C GLY A 70 -23.66 -46.34 -59.97
N THR A 71 -24.05 -45.26 -59.29
CA THR A 71 -25.14 -44.35 -59.68
C THR A 71 -24.74 -42.87 -59.55
N PRO A 72 -25.50 -41.92 -60.12
CA PRO A 72 -25.18 -40.49 -60.00
C PRO A 72 -25.30 -40.01 -58.54
N PHE A 73 -24.16 -39.64 -57.97
CA PHE A 73 -24.05 -38.89 -56.71
C PHE A 73 -23.53 -37.49 -57.05
N VAL A 74 -24.44 -36.52 -57.10
CA VAL A 74 -24.17 -35.16 -57.59
C VAL A 74 -24.54 -34.14 -56.51
N PRO A 75 -23.98 -32.92 -56.51
CA PRO A 75 -24.43 -31.91 -55.57
C PRO A 75 -25.86 -31.48 -55.92
N LEU A 76 -26.69 -31.24 -54.90
CA LEU A 76 -28.06 -30.73 -55.06
C LEU A 76 -28.04 -29.23 -55.42
N LEU A 77 -27.03 -28.52 -54.94
CA LEU A 77 -26.68 -27.14 -55.27
C LEU A 77 -25.46 -27.12 -56.21
N ASP A 78 -24.87 -25.95 -56.46
CA ASP A 78 -23.68 -25.81 -57.31
C ASP A 78 -22.49 -26.65 -56.83
N THR A 79 -22.33 -26.85 -55.51
CA THR A 79 -21.31 -27.70 -54.89
C THR A 79 -21.83 -28.47 -53.68
N PHE A 80 -21.18 -29.60 -53.37
CA PHE A 80 -21.54 -30.48 -52.24
C PHE A 80 -21.50 -29.79 -50.87
N VAL A 81 -20.65 -28.78 -50.72
CA VAL A 81 -20.65 -27.89 -49.56
C VAL A 81 -20.84 -26.45 -50.03
N SER A 82 -21.83 -25.76 -49.48
CA SER A 82 -22.19 -24.39 -49.83
C SER A 82 -22.49 -23.57 -48.58
N TYR A 83 -22.37 -22.24 -48.65
CA TYR A 83 -22.76 -21.36 -47.55
C TYR A 83 -24.24 -21.00 -47.62
N TYR A 84 -24.94 -20.83 -46.48
CA TYR A 84 -26.35 -20.45 -46.45
C TYR A 84 -26.71 -19.47 -45.33
N ASP A 85 -27.41 -18.40 -45.72
CA ASP A 85 -27.95 -17.31 -44.89
C ASP A 85 -29.30 -16.92 -45.53
N PRO A 86 -30.46 -17.01 -44.84
CA PRO A 86 -30.70 -16.55 -43.47
C PRO A 86 -30.52 -17.59 -42.36
N SER A 87 -31.34 -18.65 -42.27
CA SER A 87 -31.27 -19.62 -41.15
C SER A 87 -31.67 -21.04 -41.54
N PHE A 88 -30.95 -22.04 -41.04
CA PHE A 88 -31.20 -23.47 -41.24
C PHE A 88 -31.06 -24.24 -39.91
N GLY A 89 -32.06 -25.07 -39.58
CA GLY A 89 -32.20 -25.74 -38.28
C GLY A 89 -32.16 -24.78 -37.08
N GLY A 90 -32.57 -23.53 -37.27
CA GLY A 90 -32.55 -22.48 -36.24
C GLY A 90 -31.23 -21.70 -36.10
N PHE A 91 -30.23 -21.94 -36.96
CA PHE A 91 -28.94 -21.27 -36.93
C PHE A 91 -28.73 -20.43 -38.19
N ALA A 92 -28.24 -19.20 -38.03
CA ALA A 92 -27.87 -18.36 -39.16
C ALA A 92 -26.47 -18.69 -39.68
N GLY A 93 -26.21 -18.43 -40.96
CA GLY A 93 -24.88 -18.56 -41.56
C GLY A 93 -24.26 -19.95 -41.48
N THR A 94 -24.96 -21.00 -41.94
CA THR A 94 -24.48 -22.38 -41.84
C THR A 94 -23.71 -22.83 -43.08
N LEU A 95 -22.84 -23.84 -42.92
CA LEU A 95 -22.31 -24.61 -44.04
C LEU A 95 -23.25 -25.76 -44.36
N LEU A 96 -23.87 -25.75 -45.53
CA LEU A 96 -24.73 -26.82 -46.01
C LEU A 96 -23.91 -27.91 -46.67
N MET A 97 -24.07 -29.14 -46.19
CA MET A 97 -23.71 -30.37 -46.87
C MET A 97 -24.93 -30.84 -47.65
N ASN A 98 -24.81 -31.02 -48.96
CA ASN A 98 -25.94 -31.35 -49.82
C ASN A 98 -25.52 -32.29 -50.96
N PHE A 99 -26.43 -33.18 -51.35
CA PHE A 99 -26.26 -34.05 -52.50
C PHE A 99 -27.63 -34.54 -53.00
N ASP A 100 -27.66 -35.01 -54.24
CA ASP A 100 -28.76 -35.83 -54.79
C ASP A 100 -28.21 -37.24 -54.98
N ASN A 101 -28.79 -38.19 -54.25
CA ASN A 101 -28.43 -39.61 -54.32
C ASN A 101 -29.50 -40.35 -55.12
N SER A 102 -29.59 -40.05 -56.43
CA SER A 102 -30.72 -40.37 -57.32
C SER A 102 -31.11 -41.85 -57.41
N THR A 103 -30.29 -42.74 -56.85
CA THR A 103 -30.63 -44.13 -56.57
C THR A 103 -29.94 -44.50 -55.27
N TYR A 104 -30.69 -45.11 -54.34
CA TYR A 104 -30.14 -45.49 -53.04
C TYR A 104 -28.91 -46.39 -53.17
N ASP A 105 -27.74 -45.83 -52.87
CA ASP A 105 -26.49 -46.53 -52.62
C ASP A 105 -25.91 -46.13 -51.25
N PRO A 106 -25.82 -47.04 -50.27
CA PRO A 106 -25.22 -46.76 -48.96
C PRO A 106 -23.69 -46.57 -49.00
N GLY A 107 -23.05 -46.87 -50.14
CA GLY A 107 -21.64 -46.58 -50.40
C GLY A 107 -21.37 -45.13 -50.79
N ASP A 108 -22.40 -44.39 -51.21
CA ASP A 108 -22.28 -43.00 -51.61
C ASP A 108 -22.20 -42.10 -50.38
N LYS A 109 -21.07 -41.39 -50.22
CA LYS A 109 -20.76 -40.64 -49.01
C LYS A 109 -20.15 -39.28 -49.32
N LEU A 110 -20.68 -38.24 -48.70
CA LEU A 110 -20.05 -36.93 -48.62
C LEU A 110 -19.27 -36.83 -47.31
N THR A 111 -17.96 -36.57 -47.39
CA THR A 111 -17.10 -36.35 -46.22
C THR A 111 -16.66 -34.89 -46.17
N THR A 112 -16.95 -34.21 -45.07
CA THR A 112 -16.48 -32.86 -44.76
C THR A 112 -15.49 -32.92 -43.61
N GLU A 113 -14.25 -32.47 -43.84
CA GLU A 113 -13.19 -32.38 -42.83
C GLU A 113 -12.91 -30.91 -42.50
N ILE A 114 -13.00 -30.56 -41.22
CA ILE A 114 -12.63 -29.25 -40.68
C ILE A 114 -11.33 -29.40 -39.90
N THR A 115 -10.28 -28.71 -40.32
CA THR A 115 -8.96 -28.73 -39.68
C THR A 115 -8.63 -27.37 -39.07
N LEU A 116 -8.45 -27.36 -37.75
CA LEU A 116 -7.92 -26.22 -37.01
C LEU A 116 -6.38 -26.19 -37.11
N ASN A 117 -5.79 -24.99 -37.24
CA ASN A 117 -4.32 -24.84 -37.28
C ASN A 117 -3.63 -25.25 -35.96
N ARG A 118 -4.38 -25.30 -34.86
CA ARG A 118 -3.97 -25.78 -33.54
C ARG A 118 -5.08 -26.61 -32.90
N SER A 119 -4.74 -27.46 -31.93
CA SER A 119 -5.75 -28.14 -31.11
C SER A 119 -6.40 -27.12 -30.15
N VAL A 120 -7.72 -27.23 -29.95
CA VAL A 120 -8.50 -26.37 -29.05
C VAL A 120 -9.26 -27.23 -28.03
N THR A 121 -9.59 -26.68 -26.87
CA THR A 121 -10.54 -27.28 -25.93
C THR A 121 -11.88 -26.56 -26.00
N GLY A 122 -12.93 -27.17 -25.47
CA GLY A 122 -14.25 -26.58 -25.42
C GLY A 122 -14.92 -26.45 -26.78
N LEU A 123 -14.44 -27.19 -27.80
CA LEU A 123 -15.05 -27.15 -29.13
C LEU A 123 -16.54 -27.53 -29.04
N GLN A 124 -17.38 -26.75 -29.69
CA GLN A 124 -18.81 -26.98 -29.83
C GLN A 124 -19.26 -26.57 -31.22
N PHE A 125 -20.22 -27.34 -31.75
CA PHE A 125 -20.95 -27.03 -32.98
C PHE A 125 -22.21 -27.87 -33.05
N ILE A 126 -23.10 -27.55 -33.98
CA ILE A 126 -24.37 -28.25 -34.16
C ILE A 126 -24.44 -28.72 -35.62
N LEU A 127 -24.73 -30.01 -35.80
CA LEU A 127 -25.24 -30.50 -37.07
C LEU A 127 -26.73 -30.29 -37.09
N THR A 128 -27.20 -29.51 -38.05
CA THR A 128 -28.58 -29.09 -38.15
C THR A 128 -29.32 -29.94 -39.14
N ASP A 129 -30.51 -30.38 -38.73
CA ASP A 129 -31.51 -31.03 -39.57
C ASP A 129 -30.99 -32.22 -40.40
N ILE A 130 -30.80 -33.37 -39.74
CA ILE A 130 -30.29 -34.61 -40.36
C ILE A 130 -31.42 -35.39 -41.08
N ASP A 131 -32.62 -34.83 -41.20
CA ASP A 131 -33.76 -35.53 -41.81
C ASP A 131 -34.75 -34.53 -42.45
N THR A 132 -34.24 -33.68 -43.35
CA THR A 132 -35.01 -32.62 -44.03
C THR A 132 -35.94 -33.13 -45.13
N SER A 133 -35.82 -34.42 -45.46
CA SER A 133 -36.49 -35.04 -46.59
C SER A 133 -37.45 -36.14 -46.13
N SER A 134 -38.19 -36.75 -47.06
CA SER A 134 -38.96 -37.96 -46.77
C SER A 134 -38.08 -39.20 -46.60
N TRP A 135 -36.77 -39.08 -46.79
CA TRP A 135 -35.79 -40.15 -46.72
C TRP A 135 -34.89 -39.97 -45.51
N VAL A 136 -34.57 -41.09 -44.87
CA VAL A 136 -33.75 -41.11 -43.66
C VAL A 136 -32.29 -40.90 -44.03
N ASP A 137 -31.70 -39.81 -43.55
CA ASP A 137 -30.27 -39.57 -43.68
C ASP A 137 -29.50 -40.10 -42.46
N ALA A 138 -28.20 -40.29 -42.64
CA ALA A 138 -27.27 -40.65 -41.57
C ALA A 138 -26.01 -39.80 -41.58
N VAL A 139 -25.47 -39.58 -40.37
CA VAL A 139 -24.19 -38.92 -40.15
C VAL A 139 -23.30 -39.74 -39.22
N GLU A 140 -22.01 -39.78 -39.54
CA GLU A 140 -20.95 -40.25 -38.65
C GLU A 140 -19.98 -39.10 -38.40
N VAL A 141 -19.65 -38.86 -37.13
CA VAL A 141 -18.77 -37.75 -36.74
C VAL A 141 -17.54 -38.31 -36.04
N PHE A 142 -16.36 -37.89 -36.50
CA PHE A 142 -15.07 -38.28 -35.95
C PHE A 142 -14.26 -37.05 -35.55
N TYR A 143 -13.36 -37.22 -34.59
CA TYR A 143 -12.42 -36.18 -34.17
C TYR A 143 -10.98 -36.73 -34.06
N ASP A 144 -10.00 -35.84 -34.19
CA ASP A 144 -8.58 -36.09 -33.96
C ASP A 144 -8.00 -34.96 -33.10
N ASN A 145 -7.21 -35.33 -32.08
CA ASN A 145 -6.59 -34.42 -31.12
C ASN A 145 -5.29 -33.79 -31.65
N GLY A 146 -4.89 -34.16 -32.88
CA GLY A 146 -3.66 -33.77 -33.54
C GLY A 146 -2.60 -34.87 -33.55
N ASP A 147 -2.94 -36.09 -33.14
CA ASP A 147 -2.06 -37.26 -33.16
C ASP A 147 -2.21 -38.10 -34.44
N GLY A 148 -3.13 -37.70 -35.32
CA GLY A 148 -3.37 -38.37 -36.59
C GLY A 148 -4.40 -39.49 -36.52
N THR A 149 -4.95 -39.78 -35.33
CA THR A 149 -5.88 -40.89 -35.12
C THR A 149 -7.32 -40.39 -35.05
N TRP A 150 -8.19 -40.91 -35.92
CA TRP A 150 -9.62 -40.62 -35.91
C TRP A 150 -10.34 -41.43 -34.84
N ARG A 151 -11.14 -40.75 -34.04
CA ARG A 151 -11.98 -41.32 -32.98
C ARG A 151 -13.44 -41.02 -33.29
N ASN A 152 -14.30 -42.03 -33.21
CA ASN A 152 -15.73 -41.83 -33.44
C ASN A 152 -16.37 -41.12 -32.23
N VAL A 153 -16.99 -39.96 -32.46
CA VAL A 153 -17.67 -39.17 -31.43
C VAL A 153 -18.82 -39.94 -30.79
N ALA A 154 -19.46 -40.81 -31.58
CA ALA A 154 -20.64 -41.57 -31.18
C ALA A 154 -20.35 -42.62 -30.07
N GLU A 155 -19.08 -42.91 -29.80
CA GLU A 155 -18.61 -43.79 -28.71
C GLU A 155 -18.46 -43.06 -27.36
N THR A 156 -18.57 -41.73 -27.34
CA THR A 156 -18.47 -40.91 -26.13
C THR A 156 -19.79 -40.17 -25.87
N ALA A 157 -20.67 -40.76 -25.06
CA ALA A 157 -22.03 -40.24 -24.84
C ALA A 157 -22.10 -38.80 -24.33
N SER A 158 -21.08 -38.32 -23.59
CA SER A 158 -21.01 -36.94 -23.10
C SER A 158 -20.72 -35.90 -24.18
N PHE A 159 -20.34 -36.32 -25.40
CA PHE A 159 -19.96 -35.39 -26.47
C PHE A 159 -21.12 -34.87 -27.31
N TYR A 160 -22.32 -35.40 -27.14
CA TYR A 160 -23.43 -35.02 -27.99
C TYR A 160 -24.76 -34.98 -27.26
N THR A 161 -25.70 -34.23 -27.82
CA THR A 161 -27.11 -34.25 -27.47
C THR A 161 -27.92 -34.24 -28.75
N ALA A 162 -28.66 -35.31 -29.01
CA ALA A 162 -29.49 -35.44 -30.20
C ALA A 162 -30.91 -34.93 -29.92
N GLY A 163 -31.48 -34.21 -30.88
CA GLY A 163 -32.89 -33.83 -30.87
C GLY A 163 -33.81 -35.04 -31.05
N SER A 164 -35.11 -34.84 -30.80
CA SER A 164 -36.10 -35.93 -30.80
C SER A 164 -36.31 -36.62 -32.16
N ALA A 165 -35.87 -36.00 -33.25
CA ALA A 165 -35.93 -36.54 -34.62
C ALA A 165 -34.57 -37.08 -35.11
N ALA A 166 -33.56 -37.17 -34.25
CA ALA A 166 -32.27 -37.79 -34.54
C ALA A 166 -31.97 -38.91 -33.52
N THR A 167 -31.68 -40.11 -34.01
CA THR A 167 -31.44 -41.28 -33.15
C THR A 167 -30.05 -41.86 -33.34
N ARG A 168 -29.33 -42.04 -32.23
CA ARG A 168 -28.06 -42.77 -32.18
C ARG A 168 -28.27 -44.21 -32.66
N THR A 169 -27.54 -44.62 -33.70
CA THR A 169 -27.65 -45.94 -34.33
C THR A 169 -26.26 -46.55 -34.53
N ASN A 170 -26.07 -47.78 -34.03
CA ASN A 170 -24.85 -48.56 -34.22
C ASN A 170 -25.21 -49.91 -34.85
N ASN A 171 -24.93 -50.07 -36.14
CA ASN A 171 -25.14 -51.31 -36.89
C ASN A 171 -24.14 -51.42 -38.05
N ALA A 172 -24.36 -52.37 -38.96
CA ALA A 172 -23.45 -52.64 -40.09
C ALA A 172 -23.34 -51.48 -41.10
N THR A 173 -24.27 -50.53 -41.11
CA THR A 173 -24.35 -49.44 -42.09
C THR A 173 -23.90 -48.11 -41.49
N VAL A 174 -24.27 -47.84 -40.24
CA VAL A 174 -23.94 -46.58 -39.55
C VAL A 174 -23.45 -46.87 -38.14
N ASN A 175 -22.35 -46.23 -37.76
CA ASN A 175 -21.96 -46.04 -36.37
C ASN A 175 -21.99 -44.54 -36.04
N GLY A 176 -23.19 -44.00 -35.89
CA GLY A 176 -23.44 -42.57 -35.78
C GLY A 176 -24.90 -42.28 -35.46
N TRP A 177 -25.52 -41.36 -36.18
CA TRP A 177 -26.92 -40.97 -35.99
C TRP A 177 -27.68 -41.04 -37.31
N ARG A 178 -28.98 -41.27 -37.21
CA ARG A 178 -29.90 -41.23 -38.34
C ARG A 178 -31.11 -40.36 -38.02
N GLY A 179 -31.75 -39.85 -39.05
CA GLY A 179 -33.08 -39.25 -38.96
C GLY A 179 -34.17 -40.24 -38.51
N THR A 180 -35.23 -39.74 -37.88
CA THR A 180 -36.43 -40.54 -37.55
C THR A 180 -37.75 -39.88 -37.92
N ALA A 181 -37.73 -38.66 -38.44
CA ALA A 181 -38.91 -37.92 -38.84
C ALA A 181 -38.50 -36.78 -39.78
N ASN A 182 -39.33 -36.51 -40.80
CA ASN A 182 -39.15 -35.34 -41.65
C ASN A 182 -39.34 -34.06 -40.82
N VAL A 183 -38.25 -33.30 -40.66
CA VAL A 183 -38.21 -32.05 -39.92
C VAL A 183 -38.10 -30.90 -40.90
N ALA A 184 -38.89 -29.84 -40.71
CA ALA A 184 -38.77 -28.66 -41.54
C ALA A 184 -37.46 -27.91 -41.21
N ALA A 185 -36.82 -27.32 -42.22
CA ALA A 185 -35.58 -26.55 -42.09
C ALA A 185 -35.59 -25.42 -41.03
N SER A 186 -36.75 -25.03 -40.50
CA SER A 186 -36.91 -24.05 -39.42
C SER A 186 -36.98 -24.67 -38.01
N GLN A 187 -37.03 -25.99 -37.88
CA GLN A 187 -37.21 -26.72 -36.63
C GLN A 187 -35.88 -27.28 -36.13
N THR A 188 -35.73 -27.41 -34.81
CA THR A 188 -34.47 -27.85 -34.16
C THR A 188 -34.48 -29.31 -33.74
N THR A 189 -35.59 -30.02 -33.93
CA THR A 189 -35.76 -31.40 -33.46
C THR A 189 -34.87 -32.41 -34.18
N GLY A 190 -34.40 -32.09 -35.39
CA GLY A 190 -33.44 -32.88 -36.17
C GLY A 190 -31.97 -32.55 -35.91
N ASN A 191 -31.67 -31.64 -34.98
CA ASN A 191 -30.31 -31.19 -34.70
C ASN A 191 -29.56 -32.15 -33.78
N ILE A 192 -28.24 -32.20 -33.92
CA ILE A 192 -27.33 -32.83 -32.97
C ILE A 192 -26.30 -31.81 -32.53
N ALA A 193 -26.32 -31.46 -31.25
CA ALA A 193 -25.32 -30.61 -30.65
C ALA A 193 -24.12 -31.43 -30.22
N PHE A 194 -22.92 -30.96 -30.54
CA PHE A 194 -21.64 -31.55 -30.15
C PHE A 194 -20.90 -30.64 -29.18
N SER A 195 -20.35 -31.21 -28.10
CA SER A 195 -19.55 -30.49 -27.10
C SER A 195 -18.44 -31.37 -26.56
N PHE A 196 -17.18 -30.96 -26.77
CA PHE A 196 -16.01 -31.79 -26.46
C PHE A 196 -15.44 -31.54 -25.05
N GLY A 197 -16.02 -30.61 -24.28
CA GLY A 197 -15.55 -30.28 -22.92
C GLY A 197 -14.07 -29.92 -22.89
N THR A 198 -13.28 -30.55 -22.00
CA THR A 198 -11.83 -30.31 -21.91
C THR A 198 -11.00 -31.12 -22.93
N THR A 199 -11.64 -31.88 -23.81
CA THR A 199 -10.94 -32.69 -24.81
C THR A 199 -10.33 -31.81 -25.88
N LEU A 200 -9.05 -32.05 -26.20
CA LEU A 200 -8.36 -31.38 -27.30
C LEU A 200 -8.91 -31.86 -28.64
N VAL A 201 -9.27 -30.95 -29.53
CA VAL A 201 -9.69 -31.26 -30.91
C VAL A 201 -8.90 -30.41 -31.87
N LYS A 202 -8.27 -31.05 -32.87
CA LYS A 202 -7.60 -30.39 -33.99
C LYS A 202 -8.38 -30.55 -35.29
N ARG A 203 -8.99 -31.71 -35.51
CA ARG A 203 -9.76 -32.00 -36.71
C ARG A 203 -11.10 -32.63 -36.37
N VAL A 204 -12.12 -32.28 -37.15
CA VAL A 204 -13.44 -32.90 -37.14
C VAL A 204 -13.72 -33.42 -38.54
N ARG A 205 -14.26 -34.64 -38.63
CA ARG A 205 -14.70 -35.25 -39.88
C ARG A 205 -16.16 -35.64 -39.75
N ILE A 206 -16.97 -35.20 -40.69
CA ILE A 206 -18.40 -35.50 -40.77
C ILE A 206 -18.62 -36.28 -42.06
N VAL A 207 -19.21 -37.45 -41.96
CA VAL A 207 -19.56 -38.31 -43.09
C VAL A 207 -21.08 -38.34 -43.18
N TYR A 208 -21.64 -37.82 -44.26
CA TYR A 208 -23.08 -37.66 -44.51
C TYR A 208 -23.52 -38.51 -45.70
N PHE A 209 -24.59 -39.28 -45.55
CA PHE A 209 -25.07 -40.25 -46.53
C PHE A 209 -26.52 -40.68 -46.29
N SER A 210 -27.16 -41.28 -47.29
CA SER A 210 -28.52 -41.83 -47.18
C SER A 210 -28.51 -43.17 -46.41
N TYR A 211 -29.43 -43.38 -45.47
CA TYR A 211 -29.36 -44.50 -44.52
C TYR A 211 -30.20 -45.73 -44.87
N THR A 212 -31.42 -45.58 -45.41
CA THR A 212 -32.27 -46.73 -45.79
C THR A 212 -33.18 -46.45 -46.98
N GLY A 213 -33.30 -47.42 -47.89
CA GLY A 213 -34.31 -47.39 -48.95
C GLY A 213 -34.23 -48.53 -49.98
N THR A 214 -35.30 -48.70 -50.74
CA THR A 214 -35.28 -49.18 -52.13
C THR A 214 -35.94 -48.08 -52.96
N GLY A 215 -35.25 -47.46 -53.92
CA GLY A 215 -35.78 -46.33 -54.69
C GLY A 215 -34.81 -45.16 -54.77
N ASP A 216 -35.35 -43.97 -55.01
CA ASP A 216 -34.62 -42.72 -55.23
C ASP A 216 -34.70 -41.81 -53.98
N PRO A 217 -33.63 -41.75 -53.15
CA PRO A 217 -33.48 -40.80 -52.03
C PRO A 217 -33.62 -39.33 -52.41
N GLY A 218 -33.40 -38.97 -53.68
CA GLY A 218 -33.40 -37.61 -54.17
C GLY A 218 -32.40 -36.70 -53.46
N GLY A 219 -32.74 -35.41 -53.42
CA GLY A 219 -31.96 -34.36 -52.77
C GLY A 219 -32.02 -34.41 -51.24
N GLN A 220 -30.85 -34.37 -50.61
CA GLN A 220 -30.66 -34.38 -49.16
C GLN A 220 -29.75 -33.21 -48.75
N VAL A 221 -30.04 -32.62 -47.58
CA VAL A 221 -29.29 -31.49 -47.06
C VAL A 221 -29.23 -31.50 -45.54
N SER A 222 -28.06 -31.19 -45.00
CA SER A 222 -27.82 -30.95 -43.57
C SER A 222 -26.85 -29.77 -43.41
N GLY A 223 -26.90 -29.09 -42.27
CA GLY A 223 -26.06 -27.91 -42.02
C GLY A 223 -25.06 -28.11 -40.89
N ILE A 224 -23.98 -27.33 -40.91
CA ILE A 224 -23.00 -27.21 -39.83
C ILE A 224 -23.07 -25.78 -39.32
N SER A 225 -23.40 -25.59 -38.04
CA SER A 225 -23.35 -24.28 -37.39
C SER A 225 -21.90 -23.78 -37.27
N ASP A 226 -21.74 -22.51 -36.91
CA ASP A 226 -20.45 -21.97 -36.45
C ASP A 226 -19.80 -22.85 -35.37
N LEU A 227 -18.47 -22.77 -35.31
CA LEU A 227 -17.70 -23.45 -34.27
C LEU A 227 -17.40 -22.48 -33.15
N THR A 228 -17.61 -22.89 -31.91
CA THR A 228 -17.13 -22.15 -30.73
C THR A 228 -16.15 -22.99 -29.93
N PHE A 229 -15.10 -22.40 -29.38
CA PHE A 229 -14.11 -23.10 -28.55
C PHE A 229 -13.47 -22.17 -27.53
N ASN A 230 -12.74 -22.70 -26.55
CA ASN A 230 -12.06 -21.89 -25.55
C ASN A 230 -10.85 -21.14 -26.13
N ARG A 231 -10.70 -19.86 -25.81
CA ARG A 231 -9.52 -19.07 -26.19
C ARG A 231 -8.24 -19.67 -25.58
N ALA A 232 -7.14 -19.53 -26.32
CA ALA A 232 -5.84 -19.88 -25.77
C ALA A 232 -5.35 -18.80 -24.79
N PHE A 233 -4.62 -19.21 -23.77
CA PHE A 233 -4.16 -18.36 -22.68
C PHE A 233 -2.86 -18.88 -22.07
N ALA A 234 -2.16 -17.99 -21.37
CA ALA A 234 -1.08 -18.32 -20.44
C ALA A 234 -1.37 -17.65 -19.10
N ASP A 235 -1.44 -18.45 -18.05
CA ASP A 235 -1.75 -18.09 -16.66
C ASP A 235 -0.40 -17.88 -15.94
N LEU A 236 -0.06 -16.61 -15.71
CA LEU A 236 1.23 -16.13 -15.21
C LEU A 236 1.11 -15.62 -13.78
N SER A 237 1.89 -16.19 -12.88
CA SER A 237 1.98 -15.75 -11.49
C SER A 237 3.39 -15.32 -11.10
N LEU A 238 3.48 -14.31 -10.24
CA LEU A 238 4.72 -13.73 -9.75
C LEU A 238 4.82 -13.88 -8.23
N THR A 239 6.00 -14.27 -7.75
CA THR A 239 6.33 -14.23 -6.33
C THR A 239 7.62 -13.46 -6.10
N LYS A 240 7.73 -12.83 -4.93
CA LYS A 240 8.88 -12.02 -4.56
C LYS A 240 9.30 -12.31 -3.12
N LEU A 241 10.60 -12.48 -2.91
CA LEU A 241 11.19 -12.81 -1.62
C LEU A 241 12.45 -11.99 -1.35
N LEU A 242 12.59 -11.46 -0.14
CA LEU A 242 13.86 -10.95 0.36
C LEU A 242 14.74 -12.13 0.82
N LEU A 243 15.92 -12.28 0.26
CA LEU A 243 16.86 -13.36 0.64
C LEU A 243 17.80 -12.95 1.78
N THR A 244 18.06 -11.65 1.95
CA THR A 244 18.98 -11.13 2.96
C THR A 244 18.24 -10.76 4.24
N PRO A 245 18.48 -11.43 5.37
CA PRO A 245 17.86 -11.05 6.64
C PRO A 245 18.52 -9.77 7.19
N SER A 246 17.70 -8.79 7.57
CA SER A 246 18.08 -7.58 8.31
C SER A 246 19.34 -6.84 7.80
N PRO A 247 19.43 -6.49 6.51
CA PRO A 247 20.59 -5.77 5.97
C PRO A 247 20.73 -4.39 6.61
N THR A 248 21.96 -3.94 6.81
CA THR A 248 22.28 -2.64 7.43
C THR A 248 22.55 -1.58 6.37
N ASN A 249 22.58 -0.30 6.77
CA ASN A 249 22.98 0.77 5.86
C ASN A 249 24.38 0.51 5.29
N GLY A 250 24.52 0.59 3.98
CA GLY A 250 25.73 0.29 3.21
C GLY A 250 25.95 -1.19 2.89
N SER A 251 25.14 -2.13 3.41
CA SER A 251 25.28 -3.55 3.09
C SER A 251 24.51 -3.93 1.82
N ALA A 252 24.93 -5.02 1.18
CA ALA A 252 24.18 -5.61 0.09
C ALA A 252 22.90 -6.29 0.60
N ALA A 253 21.84 -6.26 -0.20
CA ALA A 253 20.61 -7.02 -0.01
C ALA A 253 20.09 -7.54 -1.35
N THR A 254 19.49 -8.72 -1.34
CA THR A 254 19.04 -9.41 -2.56
C THR A 254 17.55 -9.74 -2.50
N PHE A 255 16.81 -9.34 -3.52
CA PHE A 255 15.43 -9.77 -3.77
C PHE A 255 15.40 -10.83 -4.87
N ARG A 256 14.64 -11.91 -4.68
CA ARG A 256 14.37 -12.90 -5.72
C ARG A 256 12.95 -12.73 -6.24
N LEU A 257 12.81 -12.61 -7.55
CA LEU A 257 11.57 -12.73 -8.29
C LEU A 257 11.48 -14.13 -8.87
N THR A 258 10.31 -14.76 -8.80
CA THR A 258 10.02 -16.02 -9.48
C THR A 258 8.73 -15.85 -10.27
N LEU A 259 8.82 -16.02 -11.58
CA LEU A 259 7.69 -15.99 -12.51
C LEU A 259 7.33 -17.43 -12.89
N ASN A 260 6.05 -17.76 -12.86
CA ASN A 260 5.52 -19.09 -13.16
C ASN A 260 4.48 -19.00 -14.29
N ASN A 261 4.52 -19.95 -15.23
CA ASN A 261 3.45 -20.18 -16.19
C ASN A 261 2.77 -21.51 -15.81
N ALA A 262 1.50 -21.43 -15.41
CA ALA A 262 0.80 -22.52 -14.78
C ALA A 262 0.64 -23.77 -15.68
N ALA A 263 0.39 -24.91 -15.03
CA ALA A 263 0.01 -26.12 -15.74
C ALA A 263 -1.38 -26.01 -16.39
N SER A 264 -2.26 -25.12 -15.92
CA SER A 264 -3.57 -24.83 -16.51
C SER A 264 -3.46 -24.18 -17.90
N SER A 265 -2.39 -23.45 -18.17
CA SER A 265 -2.17 -22.73 -19.44
C SER A 265 -2.33 -23.63 -20.65
N SER A 266 -2.85 -23.06 -21.74
CA SER A 266 -2.98 -23.77 -23.02
C SER A 266 -1.82 -23.51 -23.98
N LEU A 267 -1.01 -22.48 -23.71
CA LEU A 267 0.18 -22.11 -24.49
C LEU A 267 1.40 -21.78 -23.61
N SER A 268 2.56 -21.69 -24.25
CA SER A 268 3.71 -20.95 -23.72
C SER A 268 3.41 -19.45 -23.76
N ALA A 269 3.85 -18.72 -22.73
CA ALA A 269 3.81 -17.27 -22.73
C ALA A 269 5.00 -16.71 -23.53
N THR A 270 4.78 -15.73 -24.39
CA THR A 270 5.80 -15.03 -25.19
C THR A 270 5.74 -13.52 -24.93
N GLY A 271 6.83 -12.82 -25.25
CA GLY A 271 6.92 -11.37 -25.03
C GLY A 271 6.92 -10.99 -23.55
N VAL A 272 7.19 -11.93 -22.64
CA VAL A 272 6.98 -11.74 -21.21
C VAL A 272 8.01 -10.78 -20.61
N ARG A 273 7.51 -9.77 -19.91
CA ARG A 273 8.32 -8.77 -19.20
C ARG A 273 7.75 -8.52 -17.82
N VAL A 274 8.59 -8.43 -16.81
CA VAL A 274 8.21 -8.07 -15.43
C VAL A 274 8.82 -6.70 -15.10
N ARG A 275 8.04 -5.78 -14.53
CA ARG A 275 8.54 -4.50 -14.03
C ARG A 275 8.77 -4.61 -12.53
N ASP A 276 10.00 -4.38 -12.07
CA ASP A 276 10.37 -4.27 -10.66
C ASP A 276 10.70 -2.81 -10.33
N THR A 277 9.92 -2.22 -9.43
CA THR A 277 10.11 -0.82 -8.99
C THR A 277 10.96 -0.79 -7.72
N LEU A 278 12.28 -0.66 -7.91
CA LEU A 278 13.23 -0.60 -6.81
C LEU A 278 12.91 0.57 -5.86
N PRO A 279 12.81 0.34 -4.54
CA PRO A 279 12.46 1.39 -3.59
C PRO A 279 13.57 2.41 -3.42
N ALA A 280 13.21 3.66 -3.14
CA ALA A 280 14.16 4.68 -2.70
C ALA A 280 14.93 4.16 -1.47
N GLY A 281 16.26 4.31 -1.47
CA GLY A 281 17.13 3.72 -0.44
C GLY A 281 17.60 2.29 -0.74
N PHE A 282 17.32 1.75 -1.93
CA PHE A 282 17.95 0.53 -2.46
C PHE A 282 18.62 0.85 -3.80
N ALA A 283 19.96 0.86 -3.83
CA ALA A 283 20.73 1.15 -5.03
C ALA A 283 21.13 -0.15 -5.75
N TYR A 284 20.69 -0.34 -6.99
CA TYR A 284 21.02 -1.53 -7.78
C TYR A 284 22.53 -1.74 -7.94
N THR A 285 22.98 -3.00 -7.83
CA THR A 285 24.38 -3.42 -8.03
C THR A 285 24.49 -4.47 -9.14
N SER A 286 23.67 -5.52 -9.09
CA SER A 286 23.71 -6.61 -10.07
C SER A 286 22.41 -7.40 -10.12
N SER A 287 22.23 -8.17 -11.19
CA SER A 287 21.14 -9.12 -11.33
C SER A 287 21.67 -10.44 -11.89
N THR A 288 21.17 -11.57 -11.40
CA THR A 288 21.53 -12.91 -11.88
C THR A 288 20.30 -13.80 -11.99
N GLY A 289 20.18 -14.58 -13.06
CA GLY A 289 19.03 -15.45 -13.28
C GLY A 289 18.72 -15.64 -14.77
N THR A 290 17.50 -16.06 -15.09
CA THR A 290 17.03 -16.21 -16.47
C THR A 290 16.67 -14.85 -17.08
N GLY A 291 17.04 -14.59 -18.32
CA GLY A 291 16.72 -13.34 -19.01
C GLY A 291 17.66 -12.20 -18.63
N THR A 292 17.20 -10.96 -18.81
CA THR A 292 18.02 -9.75 -18.56
C THR A 292 17.24 -8.71 -17.79
N PHE A 293 17.87 -8.01 -16.85
CA PHE A 293 17.26 -6.92 -16.09
C PHE A 293 17.90 -5.59 -16.47
N ASP A 294 17.08 -4.61 -16.82
CA ASP A 294 17.51 -3.23 -17.04
C ASP A 294 17.19 -2.38 -15.81
N PRO A 295 18.19 -1.97 -15.01
CA PRO A 295 17.97 -1.18 -13.80
C PRO A 295 17.50 0.25 -14.08
N ALA A 296 17.67 0.78 -15.30
CA ALA A 296 17.20 2.12 -15.64
C ALA A 296 15.68 2.16 -15.81
N THR A 297 15.10 1.07 -16.33
CA THR A 297 13.65 0.95 -16.56
C THR A 297 12.94 0.07 -15.53
N GLY A 298 13.70 -0.72 -14.77
CA GLY A 298 13.19 -1.75 -13.85
C GLY A 298 12.65 -2.97 -14.58
N ILE A 299 12.93 -3.15 -15.88
CA ILE A 299 12.32 -4.23 -16.67
C ILE A 299 13.21 -5.47 -16.65
N TRP A 300 12.64 -6.58 -16.16
CA TRP A 300 13.13 -7.93 -16.37
C TRP A 300 12.51 -8.51 -17.64
N ASN A 301 13.33 -8.66 -18.69
CA ASN A 301 12.94 -9.27 -19.96
C ASN A 301 13.15 -10.80 -19.89
N VAL A 302 12.05 -11.54 -19.80
CA VAL A 302 12.02 -13.01 -19.71
C VAL A 302 11.97 -13.64 -21.11
N GLY A 303 11.22 -13.02 -22.02
CA GLY A 303 11.02 -13.53 -23.38
C GLY A 303 9.93 -14.60 -23.43
N THR A 304 10.30 -15.87 -23.46
CA THR A 304 9.35 -16.99 -23.58
C THR A 304 9.40 -17.88 -22.34
N LEU A 305 8.23 -18.18 -21.78
CA LEU A 305 8.07 -19.12 -20.66
C LEU A 305 7.12 -20.25 -21.06
N ALA A 306 7.67 -21.46 -21.20
CA ALA A 306 6.87 -22.62 -21.57
C ALA A 306 5.80 -22.95 -20.51
N ARG A 307 4.72 -23.59 -20.95
CA ARG A 307 3.66 -24.10 -20.06
C ARG A 307 4.27 -24.96 -18.94
N ASN A 308 3.75 -24.82 -17.72
CA ASN A 308 4.18 -25.58 -16.55
C ASN A 308 5.69 -25.42 -16.27
N GLN A 309 6.22 -24.21 -16.43
CA GLN A 309 7.60 -23.86 -16.09
C GLN A 309 7.63 -22.59 -15.26
N ASN A 310 8.70 -22.44 -14.49
CA ASN A 310 9.01 -21.21 -13.79
C ASN A 310 10.47 -20.81 -14.04
N VAL A 311 10.74 -19.53 -13.87
CA VAL A 311 12.07 -18.93 -13.97
C VAL A 311 12.24 -17.91 -12.85
N SER A 312 13.48 -17.61 -12.49
CA SER A 312 13.78 -16.65 -11.44
C SER A 312 14.86 -15.66 -11.82
N MET A 313 14.81 -14.50 -11.15
CA MET A 313 15.79 -13.43 -11.21
C MET A 313 16.09 -12.94 -9.80
N GLU A 314 17.37 -12.89 -9.45
CA GLU A 314 17.85 -12.28 -8.21
C GLU A 314 18.39 -10.89 -8.53
N ILE A 315 17.87 -9.87 -7.84
CA ILE A 315 18.28 -8.47 -7.96
C ILE A 315 18.98 -8.09 -6.67
N THR A 316 20.27 -7.78 -6.76
CA THR A 316 21.11 -7.38 -5.64
C THR A 316 21.41 -5.89 -5.71
N GLY A 317 21.35 -5.22 -4.56
CA GLY A 317 21.64 -3.80 -4.43
C GLY A 317 22.17 -3.44 -3.04
N THR A 318 22.71 -2.24 -2.90
CA THR A 318 23.20 -1.67 -1.65
C THR A 318 22.08 -0.90 -0.95
N VAL A 319 21.88 -1.14 0.35
CA VAL A 319 20.92 -0.41 1.18
C VAL A 319 21.49 0.97 1.53
N ASN A 320 20.77 2.03 1.19
CA ASN A 320 21.10 3.44 1.45
C ASN A 320 19.95 4.11 2.21
N ALA A 321 19.64 3.58 3.38
CA ALA A 321 18.57 4.06 4.23
C ALA A 321 18.96 3.97 5.71
N THR A 322 18.38 4.81 6.55
CA THR A 322 18.65 4.82 7.99
C THR A 322 18.14 3.55 8.65
N SER A 323 18.77 3.14 9.75
CA SER A 323 18.29 1.98 10.51
C SER A 323 16.84 2.15 10.96
N GLY A 324 16.07 1.07 10.91
CA GLY A 324 14.63 1.05 11.17
C GLY A 324 13.75 1.48 9.99
N ALA A 325 14.31 2.01 8.90
CA ALA A 325 13.55 2.26 7.68
C ALA A 325 13.00 0.94 7.09
N VAL A 326 11.79 1.00 6.53
CA VAL A 326 11.17 -0.13 5.82
C VAL A 326 11.11 0.19 4.33
N LEU A 327 11.85 -0.57 3.53
CA LEU A 327 11.88 -0.48 2.07
C LEU A 327 10.95 -1.54 1.48
N THR A 328 9.96 -1.12 0.70
CA THR A 328 9.02 -2.06 0.03
C THR A 328 9.36 -2.13 -1.45
N ASN A 329 9.85 -3.28 -1.92
CA ASN A 329 10.07 -3.52 -3.34
C ASN A 329 8.84 -4.19 -3.96
N ARG A 330 8.40 -3.71 -5.13
CA ARG A 330 7.17 -4.14 -5.81
C ARG A 330 7.48 -4.55 -7.24
N ALA A 331 6.89 -5.64 -7.69
CA ALA A 331 7.03 -6.12 -9.05
C ALA A 331 5.69 -6.61 -9.62
N GLU A 332 5.56 -6.56 -10.93
CA GLU A 332 4.34 -6.92 -11.67
C GLU A 332 4.69 -7.45 -13.06
N VAL A 333 3.94 -8.42 -13.59
CA VAL A 333 4.01 -8.75 -15.01
C VAL A 333 3.53 -7.55 -15.83
N SER A 334 4.45 -6.96 -16.58
CA SER A 334 4.19 -5.73 -17.34
C SER A 334 3.79 -5.96 -18.80
N ALA A 335 4.04 -7.16 -19.34
CA ALA A 335 3.64 -7.54 -20.69
C ALA A 335 3.62 -9.07 -20.85
N SER A 336 2.68 -9.56 -21.66
CA SER A 336 2.58 -10.91 -22.21
C SER A 336 1.81 -10.84 -23.53
N ASP A 337 2.20 -11.60 -24.55
CA ASP A 337 1.46 -11.66 -25.82
C ASP A 337 0.17 -12.48 -25.69
N GLN A 338 0.13 -13.43 -24.76
CA GLN A 338 -1.05 -14.24 -24.46
C GLN A 338 -1.81 -13.60 -23.30
N ALA A 339 -3.14 -13.60 -23.42
CA ALA A 339 -4.02 -13.19 -22.34
C ALA A 339 -3.86 -14.11 -21.14
N ASP A 340 -3.96 -13.50 -19.96
CA ASP A 340 -4.00 -14.15 -18.67
C ASP A 340 -5.46 -14.21 -18.17
N PRO A 341 -6.00 -15.37 -17.76
CA PRO A 341 -7.42 -15.51 -17.43
C PRO A 341 -7.92 -14.67 -16.25
N ASP A 342 -7.06 -14.33 -15.29
CA ASP A 342 -7.44 -13.65 -14.06
C ASP A 342 -6.57 -12.44 -13.69
N SER A 343 -5.52 -12.16 -14.47
CA SER A 343 -4.63 -11.00 -14.29
C SER A 343 -4.60 -10.10 -15.54
N THR A 344 -4.37 -8.80 -15.37
CA THR A 344 -4.16 -7.87 -16.51
C THR A 344 -2.80 -7.20 -16.40
N PRO A 345 -1.85 -7.51 -17.31
CA PRO A 345 -0.50 -6.97 -17.22
C PRO A 345 -0.45 -5.43 -17.16
N ASN A 346 0.39 -4.91 -16.25
CA ASN A 346 0.67 -3.48 -16.08
C ASN A 346 -0.58 -2.65 -15.69
N ASN A 347 -1.46 -3.18 -14.84
CA ASN A 347 -2.61 -2.48 -14.28
C ASN A 347 -2.41 -2.02 -12.81
N GLY A 348 -1.36 -2.50 -12.14
CA GLY A 348 -1.02 -2.14 -10.75
C GLY A 348 -1.95 -2.70 -9.68
N VAL A 349 -2.76 -3.73 -9.99
CA VAL A 349 -3.72 -4.32 -9.05
C VAL A 349 -3.01 -5.30 -8.11
N THR A 350 -2.86 -4.91 -6.84
CA THR A 350 -2.04 -5.68 -5.88
C THR A 350 -2.67 -7.00 -5.39
N SER A 351 -3.90 -7.29 -5.79
CA SER A 351 -4.61 -8.53 -5.45
C SER A 351 -4.54 -9.59 -6.54
N GLU A 352 -4.06 -9.23 -7.74
CA GLU A 352 -3.79 -10.15 -8.84
C GLU A 352 -2.50 -10.94 -8.55
N ASP A 353 -2.40 -12.16 -9.10
CA ASP A 353 -1.30 -13.07 -8.82
C ASP A 353 -0.06 -12.82 -9.70
N ASP A 354 -0.17 -11.93 -10.69
CA ASP A 354 0.93 -11.39 -11.47
C ASP A 354 1.68 -10.24 -10.74
N PHE A 355 1.17 -9.81 -9.58
CA PHE A 355 1.77 -8.79 -8.71
C PHE A 355 2.42 -9.40 -7.47
N ALA A 356 3.63 -8.92 -7.13
CA ALA A 356 4.34 -9.36 -5.94
C ALA A 356 5.06 -8.21 -5.22
N SER A 357 5.16 -8.31 -3.89
CA SER A 357 5.94 -7.36 -3.09
C SER A 357 6.72 -8.04 -1.98
N ALA A 358 7.83 -7.43 -1.59
CA ALA A 358 8.63 -7.87 -0.44
C ALA A 358 9.18 -6.65 0.30
N THR A 359 9.23 -6.74 1.62
CA THR A 359 9.72 -5.67 2.49
C THR A 359 11.07 -6.01 3.09
N LEU A 360 11.93 -5.01 3.19
CA LEU A 360 13.23 -5.05 3.85
C LEU A 360 13.22 -4.01 4.97
N ALA A 361 13.42 -4.46 6.21
CA ALA A 361 13.66 -3.57 7.35
C ALA A 361 15.17 -3.41 7.54
N VAL A 362 15.64 -2.16 7.57
CA VAL A 362 17.07 -1.86 7.69
C VAL A 362 17.52 -2.12 9.12
N GLY A 363 18.46 -3.05 9.30
CA GLY A 363 19.05 -3.40 10.58
C GLY A 363 19.93 -2.29 11.16
N GLY A 364 20.22 -2.38 12.46
CA GLY A 364 21.20 -1.52 13.11
C GLY A 364 22.63 -2.05 12.99
N THR A 365 23.61 -1.18 13.25
CA THR A 365 25.03 -1.57 13.33
C THR A 365 25.54 -1.40 14.75
N ARG A 366 26.51 -2.23 15.16
CA ARG A 366 27.29 -2.05 16.39
C ARG A 366 28.49 -1.13 16.20
N ALA A 367 28.68 -0.55 15.02
CA ALA A 367 29.66 0.52 14.86
C ALA A 367 29.24 1.69 15.75
N ALA A 368 30.13 2.10 16.66
CA ALA A 368 29.86 3.24 17.52
C ALA A 368 29.58 4.47 16.64
N GLY A 369 28.42 5.08 16.82
CA GLY A 369 28.02 6.24 16.02
C GLY A 369 28.59 7.53 16.58
N THR A 370 28.54 8.61 15.78
CA THR A 370 28.85 9.96 16.24
C THR A 370 27.56 10.72 16.55
N PRO A 371 27.32 11.13 17.80
CA PRO A 371 26.09 11.85 18.14
C PRO A 371 25.99 13.17 17.36
N PRO A 372 24.80 13.56 16.87
CA PRO A 372 24.62 14.87 16.29
C PRO A 372 24.99 15.96 17.28
N ALA A 373 25.64 17.04 16.81
CA ALA A 373 25.93 18.18 17.66
C ALA A 373 24.63 18.87 18.09
N LEU A 374 24.44 19.06 19.39
CA LEU A 374 23.32 19.82 19.92
C LEU A 374 23.58 21.33 19.70
N PHE A 375 22.88 21.94 18.75
CA PHE A 375 23.00 23.37 18.48
C PHE A 375 22.00 24.18 19.30
N CYS A 376 22.49 24.96 20.27
CA CYS A 376 21.67 25.82 21.13
C CYS A 376 21.97 27.31 20.90
N PRO A 377 21.23 28.00 20.01
CA PRO A 377 21.44 29.42 19.72
C PRO A 377 21.39 30.33 20.95
N ASN A 378 20.49 30.03 21.89
CA ASN A 378 20.27 30.81 23.11
C ASN A 378 20.94 30.18 24.33
N GLN A 379 22.11 29.55 24.12
CA GLN A 379 22.84 28.77 25.13
C GLN A 379 22.08 27.52 25.59
N SER A 380 22.80 26.63 26.27
CA SER A 380 22.23 25.44 26.91
C SER A 380 22.00 25.66 28.40
N ILE A 381 21.20 24.79 28.99
CA ILE A 381 21.07 24.59 30.43
C ILE A 381 21.20 23.09 30.71
N VAL A 382 21.91 22.74 31.78
CA VAL A 382 22.12 21.33 32.16
C VAL A 382 21.27 21.03 33.39
N PHE A 383 20.47 19.97 33.31
CA PHE A 383 19.93 19.31 34.47
C PHE A 383 20.97 18.33 34.98
N ASP A 384 21.67 18.76 36.02
CA ASP A 384 22.83 18.09 36.61
C ASP A 384 22.39 17.33 37.86
N TRP A 385 22.50 16.00 37.83
CA TRP A 385 22.10 15.12 38.93
C TRP A 385 22.92 15.34 40.21
N ASP A 386 24.13 15.89 40.11
CA ASP A 386 24.94 16.21 41.29
C ASP A 386 24.35 17.35 42.12
N ASN A 387 23.56 18.22 41.50
CA ASN A 387 22.89 19.32 42.20
C ASN A 387 21.49 18.95 42.69
N VAL A 388 21.09 17.69 42.56
CA VAL A 388 19.77 17.17 42.93
C VAL A 388 19.86 16.30 44.17
N ASN A 389 18.88 16.43 45.07
CA ASN A 389 18.71 15.56 46.21
C ASN A 389 17.53 14.61 45.99
N TRP A 390 17.76 13.53 45.23
CA TRP A 390 16.74 12.53 44.95
C TRP A 390 16.47 11.66 46.17
N ILE A 391 15.19 11.59 46.58
CA ILE A 391 14.77 10.65 47.62
C ILE A 391 14.83 9.23 47.02
N ARG A 392 15.75 8.41 47.51
CA ARG A 392 15.89 7.02 47.03
C ARG A 392 14.57 6.26 47.12
N GLY A 393 14.25 5.49 46.07
CA GLY A 393 13.01 4.73 45.95
C GLY A 393 11.77 5.55 45.55
N SER A 394 11.88 6.88 45.48
CA SER A 394 10.75 7.71 45.06
C SER A 394 10.51 7.63 43.55
N LEU A 395 9.24 7.61 43.16
CA LEU A 395 8.80 7.46 41.77
C LEU A 395 8.29 8.76 41.13
N ASN A 396 8.03 9.79 41.94
CA ASN A 396 7.55 11.08 41.47
C ASN A 396 8.34 12.19 42.16
N ASN A 397 9.07 12.98 41.37
CA ASN A 397 9.92 14.05 41.88
C ASN A 397 9.86 15.27 40.97
N THR A 398 10.00 16.45 41.57
CA THR A 398 9.98 17.72 40.85
C THR A 398 11.12 18.60 41.35
N TYR A 399 11.86 19.20 40.42
CA TYR A 399 13.01 20.06 40.72
C TYR A 399 13.01 21.30 39.85
N ALA A 400 13.65 22.37 40.32
CA ALA A 400 13.84 23.58 39.52
C ALA A 400 14.93 23.37 38.45
N LEU A 401 14.64 23.78 37.20
CA LEU A 401 15.59 23.84 36.11
C LEU A 401 16.00 25.30 35.89
N GLY A 402 16.88 25.79 36.77
CA GLY A 402 17.25 27.21 36.82
C GLY A 402 16.03 28.12 36.96
N SER A 403 15.98 29.21 36.20
CA SER A 403 14.85 30.15 36.18
C SER A 403 13.72 29.75 35.23
N LEU A 404 13.80 28.60 34.54
CA LEU A 404 12.82 28.21 33.54
C LEU A 404 11.54 27.61 34.16
N GLY A 405 11.61 27.15 35.41
CA GLY A 405 10.52 26.51 36.12
C GLY A 405 10.88 25.08 36.54
N ASN A 406 9.84 24.27 36.79
CA ASN A 406 10.01 22.94 37.36
C ASN A 406 10.01 21.83 36.30
N ILE A 407 11.04 21.00 36.32
CA ILE A 407 11.09 19.72 35.61
C ILE A 407 10.56 18.62 36.53
N SER A 408 9.68 17.76 36.01
CA SER A 408 9.05 16.67 36.80
C SER A 408 9.35 15.31 36.21
N PHE A 409 9.64 14.35 37.08
CA PHE A 409 9.95 12.96 36.74
C PHE A 409 8.86 12.07 37.33
N SER A 410 8.27 11.22 36.50
CA SER A 410 7.33 10.18 36.90
C SER A 410 7.79 8.83 36.37
N ILE A 411 7.92 7.85 37.26
CA ILE A 411 8.47 6.53 36.96
C ILE A 411 7.41 5.46 37.23
N THR A 412 7.15 4.61 36.25
CA THR A 412 6.36 3.40 36.39
C THR A 412 7.22 2.18 36.09
N ASN A 413 6.88 1.04 36.67
CA ASN A 413 7.58 -0.22 36.44
C ASN A 413 6.57 -1.37 36.45
N GLN A 414 6.56 -2.16 35.39
CA GLN A 414 5.73 -3.37 35.28
C GLN A 414 6.37 -4.58 35.99
N GLY A 415 7.67 -4.52 36.23
CA GLY A 415 8.39 -5.44 37.10
C GLY A 415 8.42 -4.96 38.55
N THR A 416 9.56 -5.16 39.22
CA THR A 416 9.78 -4.70 40.59
C THR A 416 11.14 -4.03 40.74
N PHE A 417 11.18 -2.90 41.45
CA PHE A 417 12.45 -2.28 41.83
C PHE A 417 13.14 -3.09 42.93
N VAL A 418 14.40 -3.46 42.70
CA VAL A 418 15.19 -4.26 43.64
C VAL A 418 16.33 -3.41 44.17
N ALA A 419 16.37 -3.18 45.48
CA ALA A 419 17.47 -2.46 46.12
C ALA A 419 18.81 -3.15 45.84
N LYS A 420 19.86 -2.37 45.54
CA LYS A 420 21.21 -2.87 45.26
C LYS A 420 22.22 -2.07 46.06
N ALA A 421 22.95 -2.74 46.96
CA ALA A 421 23.91 -2.10 47.86
C ALA A 421 25.00 -1.34 47.10
N ASP A 422 25.49 -1.90 45.99
CA ASP A 422 26.51 -1.26 45.14
C ASP A 422 26.01 0.03 44.47
N TYR A 423 24.68 0.21 44.38
CA TYR A 423 24.03 1.42 43.87
C TYR A 423 23.56 2.34 45.01
N GLY A 424 23.91 2.00 46.25
CA GLY A 424 23.58 2.75 47.47
C GLY A 424 22.23 2.41 48.10
N GLY A 425 21.64 1.26 47.78
CA GLY A 425 20.43 0.73 48.44
C GLY A 425 19.17 0.89 47.58
N ASP A 426 18.14 1.53 48.15
CA ASP A 426 16.85 1.72 47.48
C ASP A 426 17.02 2.53 46.17
N ILE A 427 16.21 2.13 45.17
CA ILE A 427 16.24 2.64 43.80
C ILE A 427 14.80 2.82 43.28
N PRO A 428 14.53 3.71 42.30
CA PRO A 428 15.47 4.61 41.63
C PRO A 428 16.19 5.57 42.58
N GLY A 429 17.47 5.83 42.33
CA GLY A 429 18.31 6.64 43.21
C GLY A 429 19.54 7.19 42.51
N LEU A 430 20.22 8.16 43.10
CA LEU A 430 21.44 8.73 42.52
C LEU A 430 22.67 7.90 42.92
N SER A 431 23.48 7.54 41.93
CA SER A 431 24.74 6.82 42.13
C SER A 431 25.77 7.21 41.05
N SER A 432 27.06 7.05 41.36
CA SER A 432 28.17 7.17 40.42
C SER A 432 28.72 5.82 39.97
N THR A 433 28.10 4.70 40.37
CA THR A 433 28.56 3.33 40.09
C THR A 433 28.47 3.01 38.59
N ILE A 434 27.32 3.30 37.97
CA ILE A 434 27.15 3.24 36.52
C ILE A 434 27.52 4.61 35.96
N ASN A 435 28.76 4.75 35.47
CA ASN A 435 29.31 6.01 34.96
C ASN A 435 29.58 6.01 33.46
N GLY A 436 29.36 4.88 32.78
CA GLY A 436 29.47 4.78 31.32
C GLY A 436 30.86 5.16 30.79
N GLY A 437 31.90 5.11 31.61
CA GLY A 437 33.28 5.47 31.22
C GLY A 437 33.54 6.99 31.12
N LEU A 438 32.65 7.84 31.64
CA LEU A 438 32.89 9.28 31.68
C LEU A 438 33.94 9.64 32.75
N ALA A 439 34.98 10.37 32.33
CA ALA A 439 35.99 10.90 33.25
C ALA A 439 35.39 12.03 34.10
N GLY A 440 35.40 11.89 35.42
CA GLY A 440 34.85 12.88 36.36
C GLY A 440 33.62 12.42 37.13
N GLY A 441 33.01 11.27 36.78
CA GLY A 441 32.15 10.48 37.65
C GLY A 441 30.96 11.20 38.29
N GLY A 442 30.26 12.05 37.54
CA GLY A 442 29.01 12.67 37.99
C GLY A 442 27.94 11.62 38.32
N ARG A 443 26.97 11.98 39.16
CA ARG A 443 25.88 11.07 39.52
C ARG A 443 24.94 10.86 38.34
N SER A 444 24.33 9.68 38.31
CA SER A 444 23.26 9.34 37.37
C SER A 444 22.06 8.82 38.17
N LEU A 445 20.86 8.98 37.62
CA LEU A 445 19.67 8.30 38.14
C LEU A 445 19.72 6.83 37.72
N VAL A 446 20.03 5.95 38.67
CA VAL A 446 20.19 4.52 38.43
C VAL A 446 18.90 3.75 38.70
N TYR A 447 18.65 2.77 37.85
CA TYR A 447 17.56 1.81 37.92
C TYR A 447 18.17 0.43 38.12
N HIS A 448 17.46 -0.41 38.87
CA HIS A 448 17.76 -1.82 39.04
C HIS A 448 16.44 -2.57 39.23
N THR A 449 15.98 -3.23 38.18
CA THR A 449 14.62 -3.76 38.09
C THR A 449 14.64 -5.24 37.81
N ASN A 450 13.81 -5.99 38.53
CA ASN A 450 13.48 -7.35 38.20
C ASN A 450 12.32 -7.36 37.21
N MET A 451 12.57 -7.82 35.99
CA MET A 451 11.56 -7.95 34.94
C MET A 451 11.11 -9.41 34.86
N PRO A 452 9.84 -9.74 35.19
CA PRO A 452 9.36 -11.13 35.23
C PRO A 452 9.19 -11.76 33.85
N ASP A 453 9.13 -10.94 32.79
CA ASP A 453 9.00 -11.40 31.42
C ASP A 453 9.63 -10.42 30.42
N ARG A 454 9.74 -10.86 29.15
CA ARG A 454 10.28 -10.06 28.04
C ARG A 454 9.47 -8.81 27.69
N ALA A 455 8.21 -8.72 28.11
CA ALA A 455 7.34 -7.59 27.77
C ALA A 455 7.38 -6.47 28.82
N SER A 456 7.78 -6.80 30.04
CA SER A 456 7.86 -5.88 31.17
C SER A 456 8.84 -4.73 30.90
N GLU A 457 8.38 -3.51 31.17
CA GLU A 457 9.18 -2.29 31.04
C GLU A 457 9.05 -1.35 32.25
N ALA A 458 10.12 -0.58 32.49
CA ALA A 458 10.15 0.58 33.35
C ALA A 458 10.11 1.83 32.49
N THR A 459 9.12 2.71 32.72
CA THR A 459 8.93 3.94 31.96
C THR A 459 9.26 5.15 32.82
N THR A 460 10.16 6.01 32.34
CA THR A 460 10.44 7.32 32.91
C THR A 460 9.85 8.39 32.02
N THR A 461 8.91 9.15 32.55
CA THR A 461 8.32 10.32 31.90
C THR A 461 8.88 11.59 32.53
N ILE A 462 9.47 12.44 31.72
CA ILE A 462 10.07 13.71 32.12
C ILE A 462 9.24 14.83 31.50
N ALA A 463 8.47 15.55 32.32
CA ALA A 463 7.73 16.73 31.90
C ALA A 463 8.62 17.98 32.06
N LEU A 464 8.79 18.73 30.97
CA LEU A 464 9.65 19.90 30.91
C LEU A 464 8.87 21.17 31.31
N PRO A 465 9.54 22.17 31.91
CA PRO A 465 8.87 23.40 32.37
C PRO A 465 8.37 24.31 31.24
N ASP A 466 8.93 24.17 30.04
CA ASP A 466 8.55 24.88 28.81
C ASP A 466 8.96 23.98 27.61
N VAL A 467 8.58 24.37 26.40
CA VAL A 467 9.01 23.76 25.15
C VAL A 467 10.51 24.00 24.95
N MET A 468 11.30 22.94 25.06
CA MET A 468 12.74 22.96 24.81
C MET A 468 13.01 22.67 23.34
N ARG A 469 13.81 23.51 22.66
CA ARG A 469 14.08 23.34 21.21
C ARG A 469 14.99 22.18 20.85
N GLY A 470 15.67 21.63 21.85
CA GLY A 470 16.52 20.46 21.70
C GLY A 470 16.97 19.97 23.06
N ALA A 471 17.34 18.70 23.11
CA ALA A 471 17.88 18.06 24.29
C ALA A 471 18.91 17.00 23.89
N GLN A 472 19.93 16.80 24.72
CA GLN A 472 20.89 15.71 24.56
C GLN A 472 21.26 15.14 25.93
N PHE A 473 21.25 13.82 26.02
CA PHE A 473 21.63 13.09 27.23
C PHE A 473 22.10 11.68 26.88
N GLN A 474 22.69 11.01 27.86
CA GLN A 474 23.13 9.63 27.71
C GLN A 474 22.37 8.70 28.65
N VAL A 475 22.16 7.48 28.16
CA VAL A 475 21.70 6.35 28.96
C VAL A 475 22.81 5.30 28.92
N PHE A 476 23.25 4.87 30.10
CA PHE A 476 24.39 3.97 30.27
C PHE A 476 23.93 2.55 30.55
N ASP A 477 24.84 1.61 30.27
CA ASP A 477 24.68 0.19 30.56
C ASP A 477 23.51 -0.45 29.80
N ILE A 478 23.46 -0.20 28.50
CA ILE A 478 22.57 -0.87 27.55
C ILE A 478 23.40 -1.93 26.85
N ASP A 479 23.33 -3.14 27.37
CA ASP A 479 24.29 -4.18 27.05
C ASP A 479 23.69 -5.59 27.08
N SER A 480 24.56 -6.58 26.97
CA SER A 480 24.29 -7.95 27.36
C SER A 480 25.34 -8.47 28.33
N SER A 481 25.09 -8.29 29.63
CA SER A 481 25.83 -8.98 30.68
C SER A 481 25.16 -10.32 31.01
N GLY A 482 25.88 -11.45 30.89
CA GLY A 482 25.30 -12.78 31.16
C GLY A 482 24.31 -13.26 30.09
N SER A 483 23.09 -13.65 30.49
CA SER A 483 22.01 -14.06 29.56
C SER A 483 21.10 -12.91 29.13
N PHE A 484 21.36 -11.68 29.57
CA PHE A 484 20.39 -10.59 29.50
C PHE A 484 20.66 -9.71 28.29
N ALA A 485 19.62 -9.19 27.63
CA ALA A 485 19.78 -8.33 26.46
C ALA A 485 18.86 -7.13 26.65
N ASP A 486 19.45 -5.96 26.86
CA ASP A 486 18.71 -4.75 27.20
C ASP A 486 17.99 -4.13 25.99
N ARG A 487 16.93 -3.39 26.28
CA ARG A 487 16.24 -2.56 25.29
C ARG A 487 15.86 -1.22 25.91
N VAL A 488 16.29 -0.14 25.26
CA VAL A 488 15.89 1.23 25.60
C VAL A 488 15.21 1.87 24.40
N GLN A 489 13.97 2.31 24.57
CA GLN A 489 13.28 3.13 23.59
C GLN A 489 13.06 4.54 24.14
N VAL A 490 13.26 5.54 23.29
CA VAL A 490 13.09 6.94 23.67
C VAL A 490 12.19 7.65 22.68
N GLU A 491 11.24 8.42 23.18
CA GLU A 491 10.42 9.33 22.38
C GLU A 491 10.25 10.67 23.08
N GLY A 492 10.07 11.72 22.29
CA GLY A 492 9.67 13.04 22.76
C GLY A 492 8.19 13.29 22.48
N ARG A 493 7.59 14.23 23.20
CA ARG A 493 6.28 14.80 22.86
C ARG A 493 6.38 16.30 22.70
N LEU A 494 5.55 16.84 21.81
CA LEU A 494 5.23 18.25 21.72
C LEU A 494 3.71 18.36 21.61
N GLN A 495 3.06 18.84 22.67
CA GLN A 495 1.62 19.02 22.74
C GLN A 495 0.85 17.72 22.37
N GLY A 496 1.38 16.58 22.80
CA GLY A 496 0.85 15.23 22.52
C GLY A 496 1.38 14.57 21.24
N ALA A 497 1.89 15.33 20.27
CA ALA A 497 2.48 14.78 19.05
C ALA A 497 3.84 14.13 19.32
N THR A 498 4.09 12.95 18.75
CA THR A 498 5.38 12.24 18.90
C THR A 498 6.48 12.95 18.14
N VAL A 499 7.60 13.17 18.82
CA VAL A 499 8.85 13.70 18.26
C VAL A 499 9.92 12.63 18.37
N GLN A 500 10.49 12.22 17.23
CA GLN A 500 11.50 11.16 17.19
C GLN A 500 12.90 11.71 17.50
N PRO A 501 13.64 11.13 18.46
CA PRO A 501 15.04 11.46 18.66
C PRO A 501 15.92 10.79 17.60
N VAL A 502 17.14 11.31 17.44
CA VAL A 502 18.24 10.54 16.87
C VAL A 502 18.96 9.85 18.01
N LEU A 503 19.04 8.52 17.96
CA LEU A 503 19.87 7.75 18.87
C LEU A 503 21.25 7.51 18.25
N THR A 504 22.27 7.40 19.09
CA THR A 504 23.62 6.98 18.69
C THR A 504 24.17 5.98 19.69
N ASN A 505 24.65 4.85 19.19
CA ASN A 505 25.05 3.69 20.00
C ASN A 505 26.56 3.66 20.26
N GLY A 506 26.93 2.99 21.35
CA GLY A 506 28.26 2.43 21.55
C GLY A 506 28.39 1.06 20.87
N SER A 507 29.53 0.38 21.08
CA SER A 507 29.85 -0.87 20.37
C SER A 507 29.20 -2.15 20.95
N ALA A 508 28.58 -2.05 22.13
CA ALA A 508 27.87 -3.15 22.78
C ALA A 508 26.37 -3.19 22.45
N ASN A 509 25.85 -2.16 21.79
CA ASN A 509 24.46 -2.07 21.37
C ASN A 509 24.34 -1.62 19.91
N TYR A 510 23.14 -1.76 19.37
CA TYR A 510 22.77 -1.24 18.05
C TYR A 510 21.41 -0.55 18.11
N ILE A 511 21.14 0.34 17.16
CA ILE A 511 19.91 1.12 17.10
C ILE A 511 19.06 0.69 15.92
N VAL A 512 17.75 0.61 16.12
CA VAL A 512 16.73 0.47 15.08
C VAL A 512 15.64 1.52 15.34
N GLY A 513 15.56 2.55 14.50
CA GLY A 513 14.65 3.66 14.73
C GLY A 513 14.97 4.42 16.03
N ASN A 514 14.01 4.46 16.96
CA ASN A 514 14.14 5.12 18.27
C ASN A 514 14.40 4.13 19.42
N GLU A 515 14.85 2.93 19.09
CA GLU A 515 15.12 1.85 20.02
C GLU A 515 16.59 1.44 19.93
N ALA A 516 17.26 1.35 21.07
CA ALA A 516 18.57 0.75 21.23
C ALA A 516 18.45 -0.63 21.87
N ARG A 517 19.28 -1.56 21.40
CA ARG A 517 19.28 -2.97 21.80
C ARG A 517 20.68 -3.37 22.23
N GLY A 518 20.83 -3.73 23.50
CA GLY A 518 22.04 -4.28 24.08
C GLY A 518 22.12 -5.78 23.82
N ASP A 519 23.09 -6.20 23.03
CA ASP A 519 23.32 -7.61 22.70
C ASP A 519 24.83 -7.95 22.63
N GLY A 520 25.68 -7.03 23.05
CA GLY A 520 27.08 -7.23 23.37
C GLY A 520 27.38 -6.80 24.80
N SER A 521 28.43 -7.36 25.40
CA SER A 521 28.78 -7.05 26.79
C SER A 521 29.51 -5.71 26.91
N SER A 522 29.14 -4.96 27.94
CA SER A 522 29.83 -3.78 28.47
C SER A 522 29.90 -3.95 30.00
N SER A 523 30.65 -3.11 30.68
CA SER A 523 30.51 -2.96 32.14
C SER A 523 29.92 -1.60 32.48
N ASP A 524 29.46 -1.43 33.71
CA ASP A 524 28.94 -0.19 34.31
C ASP A 524 29.85 1.04 34.08
N THR A 525 31.14 0.79 33.83
CA THR A 525 32.23 1.77 33.68
C THR A 525 32.76 1.92 32.25
N GLN A 526 32.13 1.29 31.26
CA GLN A 526 32.56 1.33 29.87
C GLN A 526 31.56 2.08 28.99
N ALA A 527 32.08 2.82 28.00
CA ALA A 527 31.25 3.58 27.08
C ALA A 527 30.57 2.72 26.00
N ASN A 528 30.94 1.45 25.87
CA ASN A 528 30.43 0.58 24.81
C ASN A 528 28.92 0.31 24.95
N GLY A 529 28.41 0.24 26.18
CA GLY A 529 27.00 0.08 26.51
C GLY A 529 26.20 1.39 26.50
N ASN A 530 26.79 2.53 26.17
CA ASN A 530 26.07 3.79 26.24
C ASN A 530 25.25 4.03 24.96
N ILE A 531 24.16 4.77 25.10
CA ILE A 531 23.54 5.48 23.98
C ILE A 531 23.53 6.97 24.26
N THR A 532 23.60 7.77 23.20
CA THR A 532 23.32 9.20 23.25
C THR A 532 22.00 9.47 22.55
N VAL A 533 21.09 10.14 23.24
CA VAL A 533 19.79 10.58 22.72
C VAL A 533 19.93 12.04 22.30
N THR A 534 19.55 12.39 21.08
CA THR A 534 19.54 13.78 20.62
C THR A 534 18.19 14.16 20.03
N PHE A 535 17.54 15.15 20.63
CA PHE A 535 16.38 15.83 20.08
C PHE A 535 16.82 17.12 19.41
N SER A 536 16.57 17.25 18.12
CA SER A 536 16.81 18.49 17.34
C SER A 536 15.53 19.24 17.00
N GLN A 537 14.40 18.72 17.46
CA GLN A 537 13.07 19.31 17.31
C GLN A 537 12.51 19.69 18.68
N PRO A 538 11.58 20.66 18.75
CA PRO A 538 11.01 21.09 20.02
C PRO A 538 10.25 19.96 20.74
N ILE A 539 10.41 19.88 22.05
CA ILE A 539 9.76 18.90 22.93
C ILE A 539 9.32 19.56 24.24
N ASP A 540 8.22 19.09 24.83
CA ASP A 540 7.77 19.42 26.19
C ASP A 540 7.80 18.21 27.13
N THR A 541 7.95 17.00 26.59
CA THR A 541 8.00 15.76 27.36
C THR A 541 9.04 14.82 26.76
N ILE A 542 9.77 14.10 27.59
CA ILE A 542 10.63 12.96 27.20
C ILE A 542 10.09 11.70 27.86
N ILE A 543 9.99 10.62 27.10
CA ILE A 543 9.57 9.31 27.59
C ILE A 543 10.67 8.30 27.26
N ILE A 544 11.21 7.66 28.30
CA ILE A 544 12.26 6.63 28.20
C ILE A 544 11.66 5.32 28.71
N ARG A 545 11.69 4.28 27.89
CA ARG A 545 11.22 2.93 28.22
C ARG A 545 12.42 2.00 28.26
N TYR A 546 12.73 1.49 29.44
CA TYR A 546 13.75 0.48 29.65
C TYR A 546 13.09 -0.90 29.85
N GLY A 547 13.53 -1.90 29.11
CA GLY A 547 13.00 -3.25 29.16
C GLY A 547 13.91 -4.22 28.43
N ASN A 548 13.33 -5.26 27.84
CA ASN A 548 14.07 -6.42 27.36
C ASN A 548 14.07 -6.53 25.83
N HIS A 549 15.21 -6.87 25.26
CA HIS A 549 15.31 -7.27 23.86
C HIS A 549 14.84 -8.72 23.67
N ALA A 550 14.40 -9.06 22.46
CA ALA A 550 13.87 -10.40 22.14
C ALA A 550 14.88 -11.54 22.35
N ALA A 551 16.18 -11.23 22.41
CA ALA A 551 17.24 -12.20 22.67
C ALA A 551 17.35 -12.60 24.16
N ALA A 552 16.73 -11.86 25.09
CA ALA A 552 16.74 -12.20 26.51
C ALA A 552 15.97 -13.52 26.78
N PRO A 553 16.24 -14.24 27.88
CA PRO A 553 15.46 -15.37 28.37
C PRO A 553 13.98 -15.04 28.57
N ALA A 554 13.16 -16.07 28.80
CA ALA A 554 11.73 -15.87 29.07
C ALA A 554 11.50 -15.06 30.36
N ASP A 555 12.32 -15.30 31.38
CA ASP A 555 12.41 -14.51 32.62
C ASP A 555 13.80 -13.84 32.65
N PRO A 556 13.89 -12.54 32.30
CA PRO A 556 15.15 -11.81 32.28
C PRO A 556 15.71 -11.47 33.66
N GLY A 557 14.94 -11.54 34.74
CA GLY A 557 15.43 -11.25 36.09
C GLY A 557 15.88 -9.80 36.30
N ASN A 558 16.92 -9.61 37.12
CA ASN A 558 17.42 -8.31 37.55
C ASN A 558 18.34 -7.65 36.51
N GLN A 559 18.04 -6.41 36.15
CA GLN A 559 18.86 -5.62 35.22
C GLN A 559 18.96 -4.16 35.68
N GLY A 560 19.98 -3.44 35.21
CA GLY A 560 20.22 -2.05 35.61
C GLY A 560 20.54 -1.15 34.43
N VAL A 561 20.18 0.12 34.57
CA VAL A 561 20.47 1.16 33.58
C VAL A 561 20.65 2.48 34.32
N ALA A 562 21.34 3.45 33.74
CA ALA A 562 21.49 4.77 34.34
C ALA A 562 21.18 5.90 33.35
N LEU A 563 20.41 6.89 33.81
CA LEU A 563 20.16 8.13 33.09
C LEU A 563 21.13 9.20 33.60
N HIS A 564 21.99 9.69 32.71
CA HIS A 564 22.97 10.74 33.04
C HIS A 564 22.37 12.14 32.87
N ASP A 565 23.20 13.16 33.07
CA ASP A 565 22.82 14.57 32.96
C ASP A 565 22.14 14.90 31.63
N ILE A 566 21.21 15.84 31.68
CA ILE A 566 20.41 16.23 30.52
C ILE A 566 20.71 17.67 30.14
N THR A 567 21.27 17.86 28.95
CA THR A 567 21.48 19.19 28.38
C THR A 567 20.26 19.58 27.56
N PHE A 568 19.67 20.74 27.85
CA PHE A 568 18.57 21.33 27.08
C PHE A 568 19.03 22.61 26.38
N CYS A 569 18.57 22.82 25.16
CA CYS A 569 18.64 24.15 24.56
C CYS A 569 17.58 25.05 25.17
N ARG A 570 18.00 26.21 25.66
CA ARG A 570 17.08 27.17 26.29
C ARG A 570 15.93 27.53 25.34
N PRO A 571 14.70 27.69 25.86
CA PRO A 571 13.56 28.08 25.05
C PRO A 571 13.82 29.45 24.40
N THR A 572 13.23 29.65 23.23
CA THR A 572 13.23 30.95 22.57
C THR A 572 11.79 31.31 22.24
N THR A 573 11.46 32.58 22.38
CA THR A 573 10.13 33.07 22.07
C THR A 573 10.20 34.24 21.10
N THR A 574 9.08 34.52 20.44
CA THR A 574 8.96 35.57 19.44
C THR A 574 7.92 36.57 19.93
N LEU A 575 8.35 37.82 20.03
CA LEU A 575 7.48 38.94 20.34
C LEU A 575 7.28 39.77 19.09
N THR A 576 6.03 40.17 18.84
CA THR A 576 5.68 41.19 17.84
C THR A 576 5.20 42.43 18.56
N VAL A 577 5.46 43.60 17.99
CA VAL A 577 5.00 44.88 18.52
C VAL A 577 4.28 45.63 17.40
N ASP A 578 3.00 45.91 17.60
CA ASP A 578 2.19 46.70 16.70
C ASP A 578 1.89 48.06 17.34
N LYS A 579 2.23 49.14 16.64
CA LYS A 579 1.91 50.51 17.06
C LYS A 579 0.89 51.11 16.10
N THR A 580 -0.23 51.56 16.66
CA THR A 580 -1.30 52.25 15.92
C THR A 580 -1.58 53.60 16.58
N SER A 581 -2.20 54.50 15.84
CA SER A 581 -2.63 55.80 16.35
C SER A 581 -4.00 56.16 15.80
N ARG A 582 -4.78 56.88 16.57
CA ARG A 582 -6.04 57.48 16.11
C ARG A 582 -6.22 58.88 16.68
N LEU A 583 -6.87 59.75 15.91
CA LEU A 583 -7.29 61.05 16.38
C LEU A 583 -8.50 60.88 17.31
N LEU A 584 -8.47 61.51 18.49
CA LEU A 584 -9.59 61.54 19.44
C LEU A 584 -10.39 62.83 19.37
N SER A 585 -9.72 63.96 19.12
CA SER A 585 -10.35 65.28 19.06
C SER A 585 -9.46 66.29 18.36
N ASP A 586 -10.09 67.25 17.69
CA ASP A 586 -9.52 68.47 17.12
C ASP A 586 -10.03 69.70 17.92
N PRO A 587 -9.22 70.76 18.15
CA PRO A 587 -9.65 72.02 18.76
C PRO A 587 -10.82 72.77 18.10
N VAL A 588 -11.16 72.44 16.86
CA VAL A 588 -12.15 73.09 15.98
C VAL A 588 -13.45 72.29 15.92
N ASP A 589 -13.40 70.95 15.95
CA ASP A 589 -14.59 70.10 15.96
C ASP A 589 -14.43 68.90 16.92
N ILE A 590 -15.30 68.83 17.93
CA ILE A 590 -15.21 67.88 19.06
C ILE A 590 -15.76 66.48 18.66
N GLY A 591 -15.88 66.19 17.37
CA GLY A 591 -16.29 64.89 16.83
C GLY A 591 -15.71 64.53 15.46
N ASP A 592 -14.89 65.39 14.86
CA ASP A 592 -14.22 65.12 13.58
C ASP A 592 -12.86 64.43 13.83
N THR A 593 -12.61 63.35 13.10
CA THR A 593 -11.38 62.55 13.20
C THR A 593 -10.46 62.70 11.98
N ASP A 594 -10.77 63.62 11.06
CA ASP A 594 -10.17 63.63 9.72
C ASP A 594 -8.90 64.50 9.59
N PHE A 595 -8.63 65.45 10.50
CA PHE A 595 -7.51 66.41 10.37
C PHE A 595 -6.57 66.50 11.59
N HIS A 596 -5.26 66.37 11.34
CA HIS A 596 -4.22 66.53 12.35
C HIS A 596 -3.78 68.01 12.41
N ILE A 597 -4.40 68.83 13.26
CA ILE A 597 -4.02 70.24 13.47
C ILE A 597 -3.37 70.47 14.84
N PRO A 598 -2.59 71.56 15.03
CA PRO A 598 -2.06 71.94 16.34
C PRO A 598 -3.16 72.01 17.40
N GLY A 599 -2.92 71.39 18.55
CA GLY A 599 -3.85 71.24 19.66
C GLY A 599 -4.68 69.96 19.66
N ALA A 600 -4.68 69.18 18.57
CA ALA A 600 -5.45 67.93 18.48
C ALA A 600 -4.86 66.81 19.35
N ILE A 601 -5.73 65.93 19.86
CA ILE A 601 -5.35 64.81 20.74
C ILE A 601 -5.28 63.52 19.93
N VAL A 602 -4.11 62.89 19.93
CA VAL A 602 -3.85 61.59 19.29
C VAL A 602 -3.68 60.54 20.38
N GLU A 603 -4.43 59.44 20.29
CA GLU A 603 -4.23 58.25 21.11
C GLU A 603 -3.38 57.25 20.35
N TYR A 604 -2.27 56.85 20.97
CA TYR A 604 -1.43 55.76 20.51
C TYR A 604 -1.82 54.48 21.22
N CYS A 605 -1.70 53.36 20.51
CA CYS A 605 -1.80 52.03 21.09
C CYS A 605 -0.59 51.19 20.66
N LEU A 606 0.11 50.60 21.63
CA LEU A 606 1.17 49.64 21.43
C LEU A 606 0.70 48.29 21.92
N VAL A 607 0.68 47.29 21.04
CA VAL A 607 0.36 45.91 21.38
C VAL A 607 1.60 45.06 21.22
N THR A 608 2.11 44.52 22.33
CA THR A 608 3.15 43.50 22.31
C THR A 608 2.51 42.13 22.44
N SER A 609 2.70 41.27 21.45
CA SER A 609 2.12 39.93 21.41
C SER A 609 3.22 38.87 21.47
N ASN A 610 3.04 37.82 22.27
CA ASN A 610 3.88 36.64 22.21
C ASN A 610 3.33 35.67 21.17
N THR A 611 3.89 35.71 19.96
CA THR A 611 3.55 34.79 18.86
C THR A 611 4.40 33.52 18.87
N GLY A 612 5.34 33.40 19.82
CA GLY A 612 6.17 32.23 20.02
C GLY A 612 5.48 31.11 20.80
N GLN A 613 6.19 30.00 20.96
CA GLN A 613 5.70 28.80 21.67
C GLN A 613 6.12 28.75 23.15
N SER A 614 7.03 29.62 23.56
CA SER A 614 7.55 29.68 24.94
C SER A 614 7.12 30.95 25.64
N ARG A 615 7.08 30.90 26.98
CA ARG A 615 6.78 32.06 27.81
C ARG A 615 7.89 33.11 27.66
N ALA A 616 7.50 34.36 27.47
CA ALA A 616 8.42 35.48 27.53
C ALA A 616 8.48 36.02 28.97
N THR A 617 9.65 36.47 29.43
CA THR A 617 9.85 37.05 30.76
C THR A 617 10.58 38.39 30.64
N ASP A 618 10.44 39.25 31.65
CA ASP A 618 11.06 40.59 31.70
C ASP A 618 10.75 41.42 30.43
N ILE A 619 9.46 41.49 30.08
CA ILE A 619 9.00 42.26 28.92
C ILE A 619 9.15 43.73 29.24
N ARG A 620 9.83 44.47 28.36
CA ARG A 620 9.99 45.92 28.44
C ARG A 620 9.68 46.54 27.09
N MET A 621 8.72 47.46 27.09
CA MET A 621 8.26 48.23 25.95
C MET A 621 8.65 49.68 26.15
N ASN A 622 9.00 50.35 25.06
CA ASN A 622 9.56 51.68 25.11
C ASN A 622 9.15 52.51 23.89
N ASP A 623 8.58 53.69 24.11
CA ASP A 623 8.13 54.58 23.06
C ASP A 623 8.54 56.03 23.32
N VAL A 624 9.24 56.64 22.38
CA VAL A 624 9.71 58.02 22.49
C VAL A 624 8.70 58.95 21.82
N ILE A 625 8.18 59.92 22.59
CA ILE A 625 7.25 60.91 22.06
C ILE A 625 8.04 61.97 21.27
N PRO A 626 7.68 62.22 19.99
CA PRO A 626 8.38 63.23 19.18
C PRO A 626 8.26 64.64 19.79
N PRO A 627 9.23 65.54 19.56
CA PRO A 627 9.20 66.91 20.09
C PRO A 627 8.02 67.76 19.60
N GLN A 628 7.36 67.36 18.51
CA GLN A 628 6.16 68.00 17.96
C GLN A 628 4.88 67.59 18.69
N MET A 629 4.98 66.73 19.70
CA MET A 629 3.88 66.24 20.50
C MET A 629 4.17 66.43 21.99
N THR A 630 3.14 66.76 22.75
CA THR A 630 3.19 66.83 24.21
C THR A 630 2.41 65.68 24.80
N TYR A 631 2.99 64.92 25.72
CA TYR A 631 2.28 63.87 26.46
C TYR A 631 1.09 64.46 27.23
N VAL A 632 -0.04 63.78 27.25
CA VAL A 632 -1.19 64.14 28.08
C VAL A 632 -1.07 63.38 29.41
N PRO A 633 -0.80 64.05 30.55
CA PRO A 633 -0.77 63.41 31.87
C PRO A 633 -2.11 62.75 32.19
N GLY A 634 -2.14 61.68 32.97
CA GLY A 634 -3.39 60.98 33.27
C GLY A 634 -3.87 59.99 32.21
N SER A 635 -3.11 59.77 31.12
CA SER A 635 -3.62 59.09 29.91
C SER A 635 -3.16 57.66 29.66
N ILE A 636 -2.17 57.13 30.38
CA ILE A 636 -1.69 55.75 30.12
C ILE A 636 -2.71 54.74 30.65
N ARG A 637 -3.12 53.80 29.81
CA ARG A 637 -3.93 52.65 30.24
C ARG A 637 -3.36 51.34 29.69
N SER A 638 -3.53 50.25 30.43
CA SER A 638 -3.11 48.91 30.00
C SER A 638 -4.30 47.93 29.85
N GLY A 639 -4.07 46.86 29.09
CA GLY A 639 -4.98 45.73 28.92
C GLY A 639 -4.43 44.68 27.95
N ALA A 640 -5.26 43.75 27.47
CA ALA A 640 -4.84 42.72 26.51
C ALA A 640 -4.92 43.16 25.03
N THR A 641 -5.74 44.17 24.73
CA THR A 641 -5.96 44.75 23.39
C THR A 641 -6.16 46.26 23.49
N CYS A 642 -6.01 47.01 22.39
CA CYS A 642 -6.22 48.46 22.40
C CYS A 642 -7.60 48.87 22.93
N SER A 643 -8.67 48.17 22.54
CA SER A 643 -10.03 48.45 23.02
C SER A 643 -10.30 47.93 24.44
N GLY A 644 -9.50 46.96 24.88
CA GLY A 644 -9.53 46.38 26.22
C GLY A 644 -8.64 47.11 27.23
N ALA A 645 -7.83 48.08 26.79
CA ALA A 645 -6.93 48.82 27.66
C ALA A 645 -7.70 49.81 28.54
N LYS A 646 -8.01 49.39 29.77
CA LYS A 646 -8.90 50.11 30.70
C LYS A 646 -8.30 50.29 32.08
N THR A 647 -7.25 49.53 32.43
CA THR A 647 -6.55 49.68 33.71
C THR A 647 -5.76 50.98 33.68
N VAL A 648 -5.84 51.78 34.74
CA VAL A 648 -5.02 52.99 34.91
C VAL A 648 -3.60 52.57 35.27
N GLU A 649 -2.61 53.25 34.69
CA GLU A 649 -1.19 53.03 34.95
C GLU A 649 -0.56 54.33 35.47
N ASP A 650 0.55 54.22 36.20
CA ASP A 650 1.29 55.32 36.85
C ASP A 650 1.79 56.36 35.83
N ASP A 651 1.02 57.42 35.59
CA ASP A 651 1.34 58.48 34.63
C ASP A 651 1.84 59.80 35.24
N ASP A 652 1.83 59.89 36.58
CA ASP A 652 2.37 60.98 37.37
C ASP A 652 3.04 60.41 38.63
N ALA A 653 4.18 60.95 39.07
CA ALA A 653 5.02 60.33 40.10
C ALA A 653 4.42 60.25 41.54
N ALA A 654 3.11 60.05 41.72
CA ALA A 654 2.42 59.99 43.00
C ALA A 654 1.14 59.09 42.98
N GLY A 655 1.26 57.83 43.41
CA GLY A 655 0.08 57.00 43.69
C GLY A 655 0.40 55.52 43.83
N ALA A 656 -0.56 54.73 44.33
CA ALA A 656 -0.50 53.26 44.31
C ALA A 656 -1.79 52.75 43.69
N ASP A 657 -1.79 52.52 42.38
CA ASP A 657 -2.92 51.98 41.62
C ASP A 657 -2.51 50.86 40.66
N GLU A 658 -1.72 49.88 41.14
CA GLU A 658 -1.49 48.63 40.41
C GLU A 658 -2.47 47.53 40.87
N SER A 659 -3.37 47.10 39.97
CA SER A 659 -4.22 45.92 40.18
C SER A 659 -4.02 44.82 39.14
N ASP A 660 -3.16 45.05 38.15
CA ASP A 660 -2.83 44.10 37.11
C ASP A 660 -1.30 43.90 36.97
N PRO A 661 -0.82 42.89 36.22
CA PRO A 661 0.58 42.51 36.17
C PRO A 661 1.43 43.35 35.18
N VAL A 662 0.89 44.46 34.68
CA VAL A 662 1.56 45.42 33.79
C VAL A 662 1.89 46.67 34.61
N GLY A 663 3.07 47.25 34.38
CA GLY A 663 3.42 48.55 34.94
C GLY A 663 3.89 49.48 33.83
N ALA A 664 3.27 50.64 33.67
CA ALA A 664 3.64 51.63 32.67
C ALA A 664 3.80 53.04 33.27
N GLN A 665 4.71 53.84 32.70
CA GLN A 665 5.03 55.19 33.15
C GLN A 665 5.50 56.12 32.04
N PHE A 666 5.27 57.43 32.21
CA PHE A 666 5.89 58.48 31.40
C PHE A 666 7.10 59.08 32.12
N LEU A 667 8.26 59.09 31.45
CA LEU A 667 9.50 59.61 31.98
C LEU A 667 9.72 61.07 31.58
N SER A 668 10.41 61.83 32.44
CA SER A 668 10.84 63.21 32.15
C SER A 668 11.75 63.34 30.92
N SER A 669 12.30 62.23 30.43
CA SER A 669 13.03 62.14 29.16
C SER A 669 12.15 62.17 27.91
N GLY A 670 10.81 62.20 28.03
CA GLY A 670 9.88 62.20 26.90
C GLY A 670 9.50 60.81 26.41
N GLU A 671 9.55 59.81 27.28
CA GLU A 671 9.43 58.38 26.92
C GLU A 671 8.34 57.69 27.72
N VAL A 672 7.49 56.92 27.05
CA VAL A 672 6.53 56.00 27.68
C VAL A 672 7.19 54.63 27.80
N ARG A 673 7.34 54.14 29.03
CA ARG A 673 7.84 52.79 29.32
C ARG A 673 6.72 51.93 29.84
N ALA A 674 6.66 50.68 29.40
CA ALA A 674 5.80 49.68 29.99
C ALA A 674 6.55 48.38 30.21
N SER A 675 6.16 47.64 31.23
CA SER A 675 6.81 46.40 31.62
C SER A 675 5.80 45.36 32.07
N ALA A 676 6.16 44.09 31.89
CA ALA A 676 5.41 42.97 32.45
C ALA A 676 6.35 41.83 32.80
N ALA A 677 6.10 41.18 33.93
CA ALA A 677 6.97 40.11 34.42
C ALA A 677 7.01 38.91 33.45
N GLN A 678 5.88 38.59 32.82
CA GLN A 678 5.76 37.46 31.89
C GLN A 678 4.65 37.64 30.86
N LEU A 679 4.80 37.00 29.70
CA LEU A 679 3.77 36.91 28.66
C LEU A 679 3.71 35.47 28.11
N SER A 680 2.59 34.78 28.35
CA SER A 680 2.35 33.40 27.89
C SER A 680 2.24 33.31 26.36
N PRO A 681 2.49 32.14 25.74
CA PRO A 681 2.24 31.93 24.31
C PRO A 681 0.82 32.33 23.90
N GLY A 682 0.70 33.13 22.83
CA GLY A 682 -0.58 33.65 22.32
C GLY A 682 -1.18 34.80 23.12
N ALA A 683 -0.58 35.19 24.25
CA ALA A 683 -1.02 36.34 25.04
C ALA A 683 -0.46 37.66 24.47
N SER A 684 -1.16 38.76 24.76
CA SER A 684 -0.77 40.11 24.35
C SER A 684 -0.95 41.10 25.50
N ILE A 685 -0.13 42.15 25.49
CA ILE A 685 -0.28 43.32 26.36
C ILE A 685 -0.41 44.53 25.45
N ALA A 686 -1.41 45.37 25.71
CA ALA A 686 -1.67 46.62 25.04
C ALA A 686 -1.50 47.78 26.02
N ILE A 687 -0.78 48.81 25.59
CA ILE A 687 -0.65 50.09 26.28
C ILE A 687 -1.24 51.17 25.37
N ILE A 688 -2.17 51.95 25.89
CA ILE A 688 -2.65 53.16 25.23
C ILE A 688 -2.15 54.38 25.98
N PHE A 689 -1.84 55.46 25.26
CA PHE A 689 -1.51 56.76 25.84
C PHE A 689 -1.88 57.88 24.87
N ARG A 690 -2.02 59.11 25.38
CA ARG A 690 -2.45 60.25 24.58
C ARG A 690 -1.37 61.31 24.50
N THR A 691 -1.34 61.98 23.35
CA THR A 691 -0.47 63.12 23.08
C THR A 691 -1.27 64.23 22.43
N GLN A 692 -0.81 65.46 22.60
CA GLN A 692 -1.32 66.65 21.94
C GLN A 692 -0.33 67.10 20.88
N ILE A 693 -0.80 67.44 19.68
CA ILE A 693 0.03 68.05 18.63
C ILE A 693 0.36 69.49 19.05
N ASN A 694 1.63 69.87 19.03
CA ASN A 694 2.12 71.19 19.46
C ASN A 694 1.76 72.34 18.50
#